data_AF-A0A496W237-F1
#
_entry.id   AF-A0A496W237-F1
#
_cell.length_a   1.000
_cell.length_b   1.000
_cell.length_c   1.000
_cell.angle_alpha   90.00
_cell.angle_beta   90.00
_cell.angle_gamma   90.00
#
_symmetry.space_group_name_H-M   'P 1'
#
loop_
_entity.id
_entity.type
_entity.pdbx_description
1 polymer ?
#
loop_
_entity_poly.entity_id
_entity_poly.type
_entity_poly.pdbx_seq_one_letter_code
_entity_poly.pdbx_strand_id
1 'polypeptide(L)'
;MKNLTFFTIPQAFENQSDLMQWQGIKSWSLLNPKPDIFLLGNAPGVAAIANELGLYHIPNVDQNASISDIAKWLDRIINNTILVYLNPSVILTEGFTQTIQDVDNAHFLLTGQYRTLQMEGLIDFNDTQWPHQLRITADKQAMPQGQLQNVYLVFTKQLLKQLFVLDPNVEYSFEKQLFYAALRKYYPIIDGSSIITPFLQTGYNPLQRSQTTSQQPDLQIKPDYASIAHDIVRMTDEKCKTKRGLSNEEIVNDISELLNQQFQCSLAEQYQIVLLLIKNHAQNKFVFLFAAKLTYEQNKIDEAFSYAQQAVALNERDLYAQQLLNQIRLRLGLPSWSEQDEKELSQRFCIQPFNRLETRYNGQVFTCCMGWLSTPIGNINQDTPENIWNSEIAQKIRQSILDGSFAYCSRSKCPKIINKTLPFKKDIRSQFERTIIDQHITVMSIKPQELKLNHDRSCNLACPSCRSQPYRAKGDERTHLAKIADTVILPLLQDANLVEITGSGDAFGSEHFRTIMKQINAEAFPHLKIDLFTNGVLFDEKSWHQLELQGLCRRAVISIDATLEKTYNILRKGGDFKRLLQNLEFISGLRQQGQLSRVVLVFVVQKENFLQIPDFIRLVKKFNFDEAFFQMIAPWSQSIEKYEDKNVGFSKHPLHQDFLQVLRDPLLQDKVVFLGTMKPFYDQALQSTFDKNGICYLRTESDNPKQLDTPSQQLQQTLRKKRTERLMPSSHQYDLTISEAKKFIWFRVPKVASRTIYDHLREHLMPLDCEHPSRIYYPVNLYKDYFKFAFVRNPWDRLVSCWYNKVIDENAFKFNEIEYEKMQQFEYFVNYVASLNIENCDPHFRLQSRLIDLSSIDYIGHFENLEQDYRFVCQKIGLSQNTLTHRNPSSKTKDYQAFYTKALREKVHQIYLKDIQILGYQF
;
A
#
# COMPACT_ATOMS: atom_id res chain seq x y z
N MET A 1 -0.03 -38.10 -30.74
CA MET A 1 -1.02 -37.73 -29.70
C MET A 1 -0.25 -37.41 -28.42
N LYS A 2 -0.59 -36.34 -27.70
CA LYS A 2 0.06 -36.03 -26.40
C LYS A 2 -0.41 -37.10 -25.39
N ASN A 3 0.51 -37.86 -24.82
CA ASN A 3 0.17 -38.82 -23.76
C ASN A 3 -0.21 -38.07 -22.47
N LEU A 4 -1.28 -38.52 -21.80
CA LEU A 4 -1.82 -37.92 -20.57
C LEU A 4 -1.49 -38.82 -19.38
N THR A 5 -0.99 -38.22 -18.29
CA THR A 5 -0.79 -38.94 -17.04
C THR A 5 -1.65 -38.38 -15.93
N PHE A 6 -2.47 -39.23 -15.33
CA PHE A 6 -3.30 -38.89 -14.18
C PHE A 6 -2.62 -39.40 -12.91
N PHE A 7 -2.67 -38.62 -11.85
CA PHE A 7 -2.19 -39.07 -10.55
C PHE A 7 -3.03 -38.49 -9.41
N THR A 8 -3.08 -39.23 -8.30
CA THR A 8 -3.80 -38.84 -7.09
C THR A 8 -3.18 -39.52 -5.86
N ILE A 9 -3.53 -39.04 -4.67
CA ILE A 9 -3.17 -39.65 -3.38
C ILE A 9 -4.48 -40.08 -2.71
N PRO A 10 -4.93 -41.34 -2.88
CA PRO A 10 -6.16 -41.81 -2.27
C PRO A 10 -6.06 -41.91 -0.74
N GLN A 11 -7.20 -41.84 -0.07
CA GLN A 11 -7.33 -42.27 1.33
C GLN A 11 -7.43 -43.79 1.42
N ALA A 12 -7.43 -44.33 2.65
CA ALA A 12 -7.62 -45.77 2.87
C ALA A 12 -8.96 -46.25 2.27
N PHE A 13 -8.94 -47.44 1.66
CA PHE A 13 -10.14 -48.12 1.19
C PHE A 13 -10.62 -49.08 2.29
N GLU A 14 -11.28 -48.54 3.33
CA GLU A 14 -11.88 -49.31 4.44
C GLU A 14 -13.38 -49.02 4.77
N ASN A 15 -14.04 -47.97 4.26
CA ASN A 15 -15.41 -47.53 4.60
C ASN A 15 -16.31 -47.15 3.39
N GLN A 16 -17.55 -46.67 3.58
CA GLN A 16 -18.42 -46.21 2.47
C GLN A 16 -17.80 -45.10 1.58
N SER A 17 -16.85 -44.32 2.10
CA SER A 17 -16.05 -43.36 1.33
C SER A 17 -15.19 -44.01 0.24
N ASP A 18 -14.90 -45.30 0.36
CA ASP A 18 -14.13 -46.10 -0.60
C ASP A 18 -14.84 -46.23 -1.92
N LEU A 19 -16.17 -46.39 -1.87
CA LEU A 19 -16.98 -46.57 -3.04
C LEU A 19 -16.88 -45.35 -3.96
N MET A 20 -16.90 -44.15 -3.37
CA MET A 20 -16.75 -42.91 -4.11
C MET A 20 -15.36 -42.81 -4.78
N GLN A 21 -14.29 -43.11 -4.04
CA GLN A 21 -12.93 -43.10 -4.59
C GLN A 21 -12.76 -44.16 -5.69
N TRP A 22 -13.28 -45.36 -5.48
CA TRP A 22 -13.22 -46.46 -6.44
C TRP A 22 -13.98 -46.12 -7.73
N GLN A 23 -15.20 -45.58 -7.64
CA GLN A 23 -15.99 -45.16 -8.80
C GLN A 23 -15.33 -44.03 -9.59
N GLY A 24 -14.74 -43.06 -8.89
CA GLY A 24 -13.97 -41.99 -9.52
C GLY A 24 -12.82 -42.57 -10.33
N ILE A 25 -11.95 -43.35 -9.69
CA ILE A 25 -10.79 -43.97 -10.35
C ILE A 25 -11.20 -44.94 -11.48
N LYS A 26 -12.27 -45.73 -11.28
CA LYS A 26 -12.83 -46.62 -12.30
C LYS A 26 -13.26 -45.83 -13.54
N SER A 27 -13.93 -44.69 -13.36
CA SER A 27 -14.34 -43.83 -14.48
C SER A 27 -13.14 -43.34 -15.31
N TRP A 28 -12.01 -43.03 -14.67
CA TRP A 28 -10.80 -42.58 -15.36
C TRP A 28 -10.20 -43.68 -16.22
N SER A 29 -10.27 -44.93 -15.76
CA SER A 29 -9.76 -46.11 -16.48
C SER A 29 -10.50 -46.41 -17.78
N LEU A 30 -11.69 -45.83 -17.96
CA LEU A 30 -12.59 -46.01 -19.10
C LEU A 30 -12.51 -44.89 -20.13
N LEU A 31 -11.73 -43.83 -19.88
CA LEU A 31 -11.60 -42.70 -20.80
C LEU A 31 -10.90 -43.11 -22.10
N ASN A 32 -11.24 -42.43 -23.19
CA ASN A 32 -10.61 -42.63 -24.51
C ASN A 32 -10.07 -41.29 -25.05
N PRO A 33 -8.79 -41.19 -25.44
CA PRO A 33 -7.73 -42.18 -25.21
C PRO A 33 -7.45 -42.39 -23.71
N LYS A 34 -7.14 -43.64 -23.33
CA LYS A 34 -6.91 -44.03 -21.93
C LYS A 34 -5.64 -43.37 -21.39
N PRO A 35 -5.71 -42.63 -20.26
CA PRO A 35 -4.52 -42.04 -19.63
C PRO A 35 -3.70 -43.08 -18.86
N ASP A 36 -2.42 -42.80 -18.64
CA ASP A 36 -1.62 -43.53 -17.65
C ASP A 36 -2.03 -43.05 -16.25
N ILE A 37 -2.52 -43.94 -15.38
CA ILE A 37 -3.06 -43.57 -14.05
C ILE A 37 -2.15 -44.11 -12.95
N PHE A 38 -1.70 -43.21 -12.07
CA PHE A 38 -0.83 -43.52 -10.93
C PHE A 38 -1.53 -43.23 -9.60
N LEU A 39 -1.60 -44.24 -8.73
CA LEU A 39 -2.07 -44.10 -7.36
C LEU A 39 -0.86 -44.00 -6.43
N LEU A 40 -0.74 -42.89 -5.71
CA LEU A 40 0.39 -42.60 -4.83
C LEU A 40 0.07 -42.91 -3.37
N GLY A 41 1.05 -43.47 -2.67
CA GLY A 41 1.04 -43.62 -1.22
C GLY A 41 0.72 -45.02 -0.71
N ASN A 42 0.75 -45.15 0.63
CA ASN A 42 0.71 -46.43 1.35
C ASN A 42 -0.61 -46.67 2.10
N ALA A 43 -1.66 -45.90 1.80
CA ALA A 43 -2.94 -46.09 2.48
C ALA A 43 -3.48 -47.52 2.23
N PRO A 44 -4.08 -48.17 3.25
CA PRO A 44 -4.65 -49.51 3.09
C PRO A 44 -5.58 -49.63 1.88
N GLY A 45 -5.47 -50.74 1.15
CA GLY A 45 -6.30 -51.06 -0.02
C GLY A 45 -5.88 -50.43 -1.36
N VAL A 46 -5.05 -49.38 -1.37
CA VAL A 46 -4.63 -48.69 -2.63
C VAL A 46 -3.95 -49.63 -3.62
N ALA A 47 -3.02 -50.47 -3.16
CA ALA A 47 -2.29 -51.41 -4.01
C ALA A 47 -3.21 -52.48 -4.64
N ALA A 48 -4.21 -52.93 -3.87
CA ALA A 48 -5.19 -53.91 -4.33
C ALA A 48 -6.08 -53.31 -5.43
N ILE A 49 -6.57 -52.07 -5.24
CA ILE A 49 -7.37 -51.36 -6.25
C ILE A 49 -6.56 -51.06 -7.51
N ALA A 50 -5.29 -50.66 -7.36
CA ALA A 50 -4.42 -50.45 -8.52
C ALA A 50 -4.28 -51.73 -9.35
N ASN A 51 -4.08 -52.88 -8.69
CA ASN A 51 -3.98 -54.17 -9.36
C ASN A 51 -5.31 -54.60 -10.01
N GLU A 52 -6.44 -54.44 -9.30
CA GLU A 52 -7.79 -54.75 -9.79
C GLU A 52 -8.12 -54.00 -11.08
N LEU A 53 -7.79 -52.70 -11.13
CA LEU A 53 -8.10 -51.82 -12.24
C LEU A 53 -7.00 -51.75 -13.32
N GLY A 54 -5.88 -52.46 -13.13
CA GLY A 54 -4.73 -52.46 -14.04
C GLY A 54 -4.05 -51.09 -14.14
N LEU A 55 -3.83 -50.43 -13.00
CA LEU A 55 -3.22 -49.09 -12.86
C LEU A 55 -1.83 -49.19 -12.20
N TYR A 56 -1.06 -48.11 -12.24
CA TYR A 56 0.25 -48.06 -11.60
C TYR A 56 0.13 -47.67 -10.12
N HIS A 57 0.77 -48.43 -9.23
CA HIS A 57 0.88 -48.09 -7.80
C HIS A 57 2.30 -47.65 -7.45
N ILE A 58 2.40 -46.56 -6.68
CA ILE A 58 3.67 -45.99 -6.25
C ILE A 58 3.67 -45.90 -4.72
N PRO A 59 4.40 -46.79 -4.04
CA PRO A 59 4.49 -46.76 -2.59
C PRO A 59 5.41 -45.62 -2.10
N ASN A 60 5.33 -45.32 -0.80
CA ASN A 60 6.23 -44.40 -0.07
C ASN A 60 6.10 -42.91 -0.42
N VAL A 61 4.91 -42.47 -0.81
CA VAL A 61 4.53 -41.05 -0.89
C VAL A 61 3.53 -40.76 0.24
N ASP A 62 3.91 -39.95 1.22
CA ASP A 62 3.04 -39.56 2.34
C ASP A 62 1.94 -38.57 1.87
N GLN A 63 0.77 -38.56 2.50
CA GLN A 63 -0.26 -37.52 2.31
C GLN A 63 0.27 -36.13 2.69
N ASN A 64 1.25 -36.05 3.59
CA ASN A 64 1.96 -34.83 3.95
C ASN A 64 3.28 -34.65 3.17
N ALA A 65 3.54 -35.44 2.12
CA ALA A 65 4.77 -35.34 1.36
C ALA A 65 4.95 -33.95 0.74
N SER A 66 6.19 -33.44 0.78
CA SER A 66 6.49 -32.14 0.20
C SER A 66 6.27 -32.17 -1.31
N ILE A 67 5.90 -31.02 -1.90
CA ILE A 67 5.80 -30.86 -3.36
C ILE A 67 7.09 -31.24 -4.06
N SER A 68 8.22 -30.94 -3.42
CA SER A 68 9.54 -31.29 -3.93
C SER A 68 9.67 -32.81 -4.15
N ASP A 69 9.11 -33.62 -3.27
CA ASP A 69 9.24 -35.09 -3.34
C ASP A 69 8.31 -35.68 -4.40
N ILE A 70 7.05 -35.21 -4.45
CA ILE A 70 6.10 -35.57 -5.50
C ILE A 70 6.62 -35.11 -6.88
N ALA A 71 7.19 -33.90 -6.98
CA ALA A 71 7.73 -33.37 -8.22
C ALA A 71 8.98 -34.10 -8.71
N LYS A 72 9.91 -34.47 -7.80
CA LYS A 72 11.08 -35.30 -8.14
C LYS A 72 10.64 -36.68 -8.64
N TRP A 73 9.59 -37.24 -8.05
CA TRP A 73 9.02 -38.52 -8.49
C TRP A 73 8.40 -38.40 -9.89
N LEU A 74 7.50 -37.42 -10.08
CA LEU A 74 6.86 -37.14 -11.37
C LEU A 74 7.90 -36.88 -12.48
N ASP A 75 9.00 -36.18 -12.17
CA ASP A 75 10.05 -35.92 -13.16
C ASP A 75 10.83 -37.16 -13.59
N ARG A 76 11.08 -38.09 -12.65
CA ARG A 76 11.89 -39.29 -12.89
C ARG A 76 11.15 -40.40 -13.63
N ILE A 77 9.84 -40.54 -13.41
CA ILE A 77 9.08 -41.71 -13.89
C ILE A 77 8.25 -41.40 -15.13
N ILE A 78 7.68 -40.20 -15.24
CA ILE A 78 6.69 -39.90 -16.28
C ILE A 78 7.36 -39.25 -17.49
N ASN A 79 7.30 -39.90 -18.66
CA ASN A 79 7.82 -39.32 -19.91
C ASN A 79 6.81 -38.40 -20.63
N ASN A 80 5.56 -38.37 -20.16
CA ASN A 80 4.46 -37.65 -20.77
C ASN A 80 4.54 -36.12 -20.54
N THR A 81 3.99 -35.36 -21.49
CA THR A 81 4.10 -33.87 -21.50
C THR A 81 3.04 -33.19 -20.63
N ILE A 82 1.87 -33.81 -20.43
CA ILE A 82 0.74 -33.24 -19.68
C ILE A 82 0.40 -34.17 -18.49
N LEU A 83 0.32 -33.56 -17.31
CA LEU A 83 0.01 -34.16 -16.03
C LEU A 83 -1.35 -33.68 -15.53
N VAL A 84 -2.12 -34.56 -14.90
CA VAL A 84 -3.42 -34.24 -14.32
C VAL A 84 -3.46 -34.73 -12.88
N TYR A 85 -3.62 -33.80 -11.94
CA TYR A 85 -3.97 -34.12 -10.55
C TYR A 85 -5.49 -34.15 -10.41
N LEU A 86 -6.03 -35.19 -9.77
CA LEU A 86 -7.46 -35.38 -9.54
C LEU A 86 -7.76 -35.73 -8.09
N ASN A 87 -8.82 -35.15 -7.52
CA ASN A 87 -9.41 -35.68 -6.30
C ASN A 87 -10.02 -37.08 -6.59
N PRO A 88 -9.77 -38.10 -5.75
CA PRO A 88 -10.16 -39.48 -6.03
C PRO A 88 -11.68 -39.70 -6.13
N SER A 89 -12.50 -38.83 -5.53
CA SER A 89 -13.96 -38.92 -5.57
C SER A 89 -14.60 -38.28 -6.82
N VAL A 90 -13.78 -37.84 -7.78
CA VAL A 90 -14.25 -37.17 -9.01
C VAL A 90 -14.52 -38.20 -10.10
N ILE A 91 -15.69 -38.13 -10.71
CA ILE A 91 -16.06 -38.90 -11.89
C ILE A 91 -15.83 -38.05 -13.14
N LEU A 92 -15.15 -38.63 -14.13
CA LEU A 92 -14.89 -38.01 -15.43
C LEU A 92 -15.63 -38.74 -16.54
N THR A 93 -16.04 -38.01 -17.58
CA THR A 93 -16.72 -38.57 -18.77
C THR A 93 -15.89 -38.35 -20.04
N GLU A 94 -16.27 -38.98 -21.15
CA GLU A 94 -15.50 -39.10 -22.42
C GLU A 94 -15.02 -37.77 -23.05
N GLY A 95 -15.60 -36.61 -22.70
CA GLY A 95 -15.14 -35.30 -23.20
C GLY A 95 -13.86 -34.75 -22.55
N PHE A 96 -13.39 -35.32 -21.43
CA PHE A 96 -12.29 -34.75 -20.66
C PHE A 96 -10.93 -34.85 -21.39
N THR A 97 -10.58 -36.05 -21.85
CA THR A 97 -9.30 -36.34 -22.52
C THR A 97 -9.19 -35.63 -23.87
N GLN A 98 -10.26 -35.62 -24.66
CA GLN A 98 -10.30 -34.96 -25.95
C GLN A 98 -10.07 -33.45 -25.83
N THR A 99 -10.76 -32.81 -24.87
CA THR A 99 -10.66 -31.36 -24.64
C THR A 99 -9.25 -30.92 -24.25
N ILE A 100 -8.54 -31.73 -23.44
CA ILE A 100 -7.18 -31.40 -23.00
C ILE A 100 -6.16 -31.52 -24.14
N GLN A 101 -6.40 -32.41 -25.09
CA GLN A 101 -5.50 -32.60 -26.23
C GLN A 101 -5.46 -31.39 -27.17
N ASP A 102 -6.57 -30.66 -27.27
CA ASP A 102 -6.72 -29.47 -28.11
C ASP A 102 -6.06 -28.21 -27.52
N VAL A 103 -5.57 -28.28 -26.28
CA VAL A 103 -4.85 -27.17 -25.64
C VAL A 103 -3.42 -27.10 -26.18
N ASP A 104 -3.16 -26.13 -27.04
CA ASP A 104 -1.83 -25.85 -27.60
C ASP A 104 -1.14 -24.68 -26.87
N ASN A 105 -0.47 -24.99 -25.76
CA ASN A 105 0.39 -24.04 -25.06
C ASN A 105 1.53 -24.76 -24.32
N ALA A 106 2.73 -24.19 -24.34
CA ALA A 106 3.92 -24.80 -23.73
C ALA A 106 3.87 -24.79 -22.19
N HIS A 107 3.15 -23.83 -21.58
CA HIS A 107 3.07 -23.66 -20.14
C HIS A 107 1.66 -23.19 -19.74
N PHE A 108 0.85 -24.08 -19.19
CA PHE A 108 -0.48 -23.73 -18.69
C PHE A 108 -0.83 -24.52 -17.43
N LEU A 109 -1.71 -23.93 -16.62
CA LEU A 109 -2.50 -24.64 -15.62
C LEU A 109 -3.97 -24.53 -16.06
N LEU A 110 -4.67 -25.65 -16.18
CA LEU A 110 -6.09 -25.68 -16.51
C LEU A 110 -6.86 -26.29 -15.34
N THR A 111 -7.94 -25.61 -14.95
CA THR A 111 -8.88 -26.03 -13.90
C THR A 111 -10.27 -25.47 -14.22
N GLY A 112 -11.30 -25.77 -13.44
CA GLY A 112 -12.63 -25.25 -13.71
C GLY A 112 -13.64 -25.67 -12.65
N GLN A 113 -14.88 -25.27 -12.86
CA GLN A 113 -16.02 -25.64 -12.02
C GLN A 113 -16.34 -27.12 -12.17
N TYR A 114 -17.03 -27.66 -11.17
CA TYR A 114 -17.50 -29.03 -11.11
C TYR A 114 -18.98 -29.04 -10.71
N ARG A 115 -19.66 -30.17 -10.96
CA ARG A 115 -21.01 -30.40 -10.46
C ARG A 115 -20.97 -31.37 -9.29
N THR A 116 -21.74 -31.10 -8.25
CA THR A 116 -21.89 -32.07 -7.16
C THR A 116 -22.86 -33.17 -7.58
N LEU A 117 -22.64 -34.37 -7.06
CA LEU A 117 -23.46 -35.54 -7.35
C LEU A 117 -23.72 -36.28 -6.05
N GLN A 118 -24.99 -36.58 -5.76
CA GLN A 118 -25.39 -37.45 -4.66
C GLN A 118 -25.97 -38.72 -5.27
N MET A 119 -25.35 -39.88 -5.02
CA MET A 119 -25.83 -41.16 -5.51
C MET A 119 -25.85 -42.19 -4.40
N GLU A 120 -26.91 -42.99 -4.39
CA GLU A 120 -27.02 -44.20 -3.58
C GLU A 120 -26.72 -45.39 -4.49
N GLY A 121 -25.64 -46.12 -4.20
CA GLY A 121 -25.27 -47.34 -4.91
C GLY A 121 -24.16 -47.20 -5.96
N LEU A 122 -23.91 -48.31 -6.66
CA LEU A 122 -22.86 -48.47 -7.66
C LEU A 122 -23.30 -48.02 -9.05
N ILE A 123 -22.42 -47.33 -9.78
CA ILE A 123 -22.54 -47.07 -11.21
C ILE A 123 -22.26 -48.37 -11.97
N ASP A 124 -23.19 -48.79 -12.82
CA ASP A 124 -22.94 -49.87 -13.76
C ASP A 124 -22.13 -49.37 -14.95
N PHE A 125 -20.81 -49.50 -14.84
CA PHE A 125 -19.88 -49.11 -15.92
C PHE A 125 -19.96 -49.99 -17.16
N ASN A 126 -20.74 -51.08 -17.16
CA ASN A 126 -21.00 -51.87 -18.38
C ASN A 126 -22.12 -51.25 -19.23
N ASP A 127 -22.94 -50.37 -18.67
CA ASP A 127 -23.96 -49.63 -19.41
C ASP A 127 -23.32 -48.44 -20.13
N THR A 128 -23.25 -48.50 -21.47
CA THR A 128 -22.73 -47.40 -22.31
C THR A 128 -23.43 -46.05 -22.10
N GLN A 129 -24.60 -46.01 -21.46
CA GLN A 129 -25.35 -44.79 -21.15
C GLN A 129 -25.05 -44.21 -19.76
N TRP A 130 -24.16 -44.82 -18.96
CA TRP A 130 -23.82 -44.34 -17.61
C TRP A 130 -23.43 -42.84 -17.56
N PRO A 131 -22.65 -42.26 -18.52
CA PRO A 131 -22.31 -40.84 -18.46
C PRO A 131 -23.52 -39.92 -18.66
N HIS A 132 -24.46 -40.34 -19.50
CA HIS A 132 -25.69 -39.61 -19.78
C HIS A 132 -26.65 -39.68 -18.58
N GLN A 133 -26.75 -40.84 -17.93
CA GLN A 133 -27.54 -41.01 -16.71
C GLN A 133 -27.04 -40.14 -15.56
N LEU A 134 -25.71 -39.98 -15.42
CA LEU A 134 -25.11 -39.06 -14.43
C LEU A 134 -25.52 -37.61 -14.66
N ARG A 135 -25.45 -37.14 -15.92
CA ARG A 135 -25.88 -35.78 -16.30
C ARG A 135 -27.35 -35.55 -15.94
N ILE A 136 -28.23 -36.48 -16.33
CA ILE A 136 -29.66 -36.42 -16.00
C ILE A 136 -29.86 -36.41 -14.48
N THR A 137 -29.12 -37.22 -13.73
CA THR A 137 -29.27 -37.32 -12.28
C THR A 137 -28.86 -36.03 -11.59
N ALA A 138 -27.72 -35.46 -11.96
CA ALA A 138 -27.26 -34.18 -11.45
C ALA A 138 -28.24 -33.03 -11.79
N ASP A 139 -28.79 -33.01 -13.01
CA ASP A 139 -29.79 -32.02 -13.43
C ASP A 139 -31.11 -32.19 -12.66
N LYS A 140 -31.61 -33.42 -12.49
CA LYS A 140 -32.83 -33.72 -11.72
C LYS A 140 -32.71 -33.33 -10.24
N GLN A 141 -31.51 -33.47 -9.68
CA GLN A 141 -31.22 -33.12 -8.30
C GLN A 141 -31.00 -31.61 -8.08
N ALA A 142 -30.96 -30.81 -9.16
CA ALA A 142 -30.66 -29.38 -9.11
C ALA A 142 -29.35 -29.06 -8.35
N MET A 143 -28.34 -29.92 -8.52
CA MET A 143 -27.10 -29.84 -7.77
C MET A 143 -26.30 -28.58 -8.13
N PRO A 144 -25.77 -27.84 -7.14
CA PRO A 144 -25.07 -26.60 -7.39
C PRO A 144 -23.77 -26.81 -8.17
N GLN A 145 -23.46 -25.84 -9.02
CA GLN A 145 -22.15 -25.73 -9.65
C GLN A 145 -21.16 -25.18 -8.61
N GLY A 146 -20.08 -25.92 -8.37
CA GLY A 146 -19.04 -25.53 -7.41
C GLY A 146 -18.23 -24.33 -7.87
N GLN A 147 -17.56 -23.64 -6.94
CA GLN A 147 -16.60 -22.59 -7.28
C GLN A 147 -15.36 -23.18 -7.97
N LEU A 148 -14.59 -22.35 -8.69
CA LEU A 148 -13.24 -22.68 -9.15
C LEU A 148 -12.39 -23.13 -7.95
N GLN A 149 -12.19 -24.44 -7.81
CA GLN A 149 -11.41 -25.04 -6.74
C GLN A 149 -10.67 -26.28 -7.25
N ASN A 150 -9.64 -26.69 -6.50
CA ASN A 150 -8.59 -27.65 -6.88
C ASN A 150 -9.03 -29.12 -6.93
N VAL A 151 -10.21 -29.37 -7.49
CA VAL A 151 -10.79 -30.72 -7.66
C VAL A 151 -10.10 -31.46 -8.80
N TYR A 152 -9.66 -30.73 -9.83
CA TYR A 152 -8.75 -31.21 -10.87
C TYR A 152 -7.81 -30.09 -11.32
N LEU A 153 -6.57 -30.45 -11.64
CA LEU A 153 -5.54 -29.54 -12.15
C LEU A 153 -4.80 -30.21 -13.30
N VAL A 154 -4.83 -29.61 -14.49
CA VAL A 154 -4.13 -30.09 -15.69
C VAL A 154 -2.95 -29.14 -15.96
N PHE A 155 -1.75 -29.67 -16.09
CA PHE A 155 -0.54 -28.85 -16.28
C PHE A 155 0.56 -29.58 -17.04
N THR A 156 1.52 -28.84 -17.59
CA THR A 156 2.65 -29.45 -18.30
C THR A 156 3.75 -29.91 -17.34
N LYS A 157 4.48 -30.98 -17.70
CA LYS A 157 5.67 -31.44 -16.95
C LYS A 157 6.71 -30.33 -16.81
N GLN A 158 6.79 -29.43 -17.79
CA GLN A 158 7.68 -28.28 -17.77
C GLN A 158 7.27 -27.20 -16.75
N LEU A 159 5.96 -26.98 -16.55
CA LEU A 159 5.46 -26.14 -15.46
C LEU A 159 5.91 -26.69 -14.11
N LEU A 160 5.77 -28.01 -13.88
CA LEU A 160 6.20 -28.65 -12.64
C LEU A 160 7.69 -28.41 -12.33
N LYS A 161 8.57 -28.46 -13.35
CA LYS A 161 9.99 -28.13 -13.21
C LYS A 161 10.26 -26.68 -12.81
N GLN A 162 9.41 -25.74 -13.23
CA GLN A 162 9.60 -24.32 -12.93
C GLN A 162 9.05 -23.92 -11.54
N LEU A 163 8.30 -24.82 -10.90
CA LEU A 163 7.69 -24.66 -9.59
C LEU A 163 8.53 -25.25 -8.45
N PHE A 164 9.75 -25.76 -8.69
CA PHE A 164 10.67 -26.32 -7.68
C PHE A 164 11.12 -25.34 -6.57
N VAL A 165 10.69 -24.08 -6.61
CA VAL A 165 11.04 -23.04 -5.63
C VAL A 165 9.79 -22.61 -4.87
N LEU A 166 9.25 -23.51 -4.07
CA LEU A 166 8.16 -23.19 -3.13
C LEU A 166 8.67 -23.26 -1.69
N ASP A 167 8.14 -22.35 -0.89
CA ASP A 167 8.48 -22.15 0.51
C ASP A 167 8.05 -23.37 1.33
N PRO A 168 8.99 -24.11 1.95
CA PRO A 168 8.66 -25.30 2.74
C PRO A 168 7.85 -24.99 4.01
N ASN A 169 7.63 -23.71 4.36
CA ASN A 169 6.94 -23.28 5.58
C ASN A 169 5.45 -22.96 5.38
N VAL A 170 4.82 -23.39 4.28
CA VAL A 170 3.41 -23.11 3.98
C VAL A 170 2.57 -24.39 4.08
N GLU A 171 1.74 -24.51 5.12
CA GLU A 171 0.81 -25.64 5.35
C GLU A 171 -0.45 -25.56 4.46
N TYR A 172 -0.31 -25.86 3.16
CA TYR A 172 -1.46 -26.15 2.29
C TYR A 172 -1.32 -27.54 1.65
N SER A 173 -2.42 -28.14 1.18
CA SER A 173 -2.37 -29.37 0.39
C SER A 173 -1.67 -29.17 -0.96
N PHE A 174 -1.10 -30.23 -1.54
CA PHE A 174 -0.29 -30.20 -2.78
C PHE A 174 -0.98 -29.40 -3.90
N GLU A 175 -2.27 -29.64 -4.12
CA GLU A 175 -3.08 -28.99 -5.15
C GLU A 175 -3.31 -27.50 -4.89
N LYS A 176 -3.48 -27.09 -3.63
CA LYS A 176 -3.57 -25.67 -3.25
C LYS A 176 -2.25 -24.97 -3.47
N GLN A 177 -1.16 -25.58 -3.05
CA GLN A 177 0.16 -25.01 -3.27
C GLN A 177 0.49 -24.90 -4.76
N LEU A 178 0.17 -25.91 -5.58
CA LEU A 178 0.38 -25.88 -7.04
C LEU A 178 -0.46 -24.77 -7.71
N PHE A 179 -1.73 -24.65 -7.34
CA PHE A 179 -2.62 -23.59 -7.83
C PHE A 179 -2.13 -22.19 -7.45
N TYR A 180 -1.78 -21.97 -6.17
CA TYR A 180 -1.24 -20.69 -5.72
C TYR A 180 0.15 -20.39 -6.29
N ALA A 181 0.96 -21.41 -6.55
CA ALA A 181 2.26 -21.24 -7.18
C ALA A 181 2.12 -20.78 -8.64
N ALA A 182 1.17 -21.37 -9.38
CA ALA A 182 0.85 -20.92 -10.73
C ALA A 182 0.33 -19.46 -10.74
N LEU A 183 -0.56 -19.11 -9.81
CA LEU A 183 -1.02 -17.74 -9.60
C LEU A 183 0.12 -16.76 -9.28
N ARG A 184 1.01 -17.12 -8.34
CA ARG A 184 2.15 -16.27 -7.93
C ARG A 184 3.17 -16.06 -9.05
N LYS A 185 3.33 -17.04 -9.94
CA LYS A 185 4.23 -16.98 -11.09
C LYS A 185 3.56 -16.50 -12.39
N TYR A 186 2.29 -16.11 -12.34
CA TYR A 186 1.53 -15.51 -13.45
C TYR A 186 1.46 -16.42 -14.69
N TYR A 187 1.43 -17.74 -14.48
CA TYR A 187 1.17 -18.67 -15.59
C TYR A 187 -0.31 -18.56 -16.01
N PRO A 188 -0.63 -18.73 -17.31
CA PRO A 188 -2.01 -18.75 -17.77
C PRO A 188 -2.80 -19.84 -17.03
N ILE A 189 -3.81 -19.40 -16.26
CA ILE A 189 -4.82 -20.30 -15.69
C ILE A 189 -6.00 -20.32 -16.65
N ILE A 190 -6.17 -21.46 -17.30
CA ILE A 190 -7.26 -21.69 -18.25
C ILE A 190 -8.46 -22.19 -17.45
N ASP A 191 -9.56 -21.43 -17.49
CA ASP A 191 -10.85 -21.88 -16.95
C ASP A 191 -11.55 -22.79 -17.97
N GLY A 192 -11.56 -24.09 -17.69
CA GLY A 192 -12.19 -25.12 -18.50
C GLY A 192 -13.69 -25.31 -18.25
N SER A 193 -14.34 -24.48 -17.41
CA SER A 193 -15.72 -24.68 -16.96
C SER A 193 -16.76 -24.78 -18.08
N SER A 194 -16.52 -24.14 -19.23
CA SER A 194 -17.43 -24.15 -20.38
C SER A 194 -17.34 -25.42 -21.24
N ILE A 195 -16.30 -26.23 -21.05
CA ILE A 195 -15.97 -27.36 -21.93
C ILE A 195 -15.81 -28.67 -21.16
N ILE A 196 -15.36 -28.59 -19.89
CA ILE A 196 -15.15 -29.73 -19.02
C ILE A 196 -16.17 -29.72 -17.88
N THR A 197 -16.84 -30.86 -17.66
CA THR A 197 -17.81 -31.02 -16.56
C THR A 197 -17.46 -32.25 -15.72
N PRO A 198 -16.61 -32.10 -14.68
CA PRO A 198 -16.36 -33.15 -13.71
C PRO A 198 -17.50 -33.25 -12.69
N PHE A 199 -17.75 -34.45 -12.18
CA PHE A 199 -18.76 -34.70 -11.14
C PHE A 199 -18.08 -35.07 -9.82
N LEU A 200 -18.21 -34.23 -8.80
CA LEU A 200 -17.72 -34.51 -7.45
C LEU A 200 -18.81 -35.24 -6.65
N GLN A 201 -18.51 -36.46 -6.23
CA GLN A 201 -19.40 -37.24 -5.36
C GLN A 201 -19.44 -36.63 -3.95
N THR A 202 -20.64 -36.51 -3.38
CA THR A 202 -20.89 -36.00 -2.01
C THR A 202 -21.79 -36.97 -1.24
N GLY A 203 -21.56 -37.10 0.07
CA GLY A 203 -22.34 -37.99 0.92
C GLY A 203 -23.79 -37.52 1.11
N TYR A 204 -24.71 -38.47 1.25
CA TYR A 204 -26.12 -38.23 1.57
C TYR A 204 -26.24 -37.73 3.02
N ASN A 205 -26.69 -36.49 3.24
CA ASN A 205 -26.94 -35.94 4.57
C ASN A 205 -28.45 -35.64 4.71
N PRO A 206 -29.25 -36.48 5.38
CA PRO A 206 -30.72 -36.38 5.38
C PRO A 206 -31.30 -35.13 6.10
N LEU A 207 -30.47 -34.20 6.58
CA LEU A 207 -30.87 -33.13 7.52
C LEU A 207 -31.10 -31.74 6.88
N GLN A 208 -31.34 -31.66 5.57
CA GLN A 208 -31.78 -30.42 4.94
C GLN A 208 -33.12 -30.57 4.21
N ARG A 209 -34.18 -30.92 4.95
CA ARG A 209 -35.57 -30.51 4.65
C ARG A 209 -36.45 -30.63 5.90
N SER A 210 -37.32 -29.62 6.07
CA SER A 210 -38.38 -29.44 7.08
C SER A 210 -38.00 -29.18 8.54
N GLN A 211 -38.30 -27.95 8.98
CA GLN A 211 -38.73 -27.67 10.35
C GLN A 211 -39.96 -28.53 10.68
N THR A 212 -39.93 -29.26 11.81
CA THR A 212 -40.92 -29.17 12.92
C THR A 212 -40.65 -30.26 13.95
N THR A 213 -40.61 -29.84 15.22
CA THR A 213 -40.91 -30.63 16.44
C THR A 213 -40.19 -31.96 16.67
N SER A 214 -39.31 -31.92 17.66
CA SER A 214 -39.48 -32.58 18.97
C SER A 214 -38.30 -33.46 19.42
N GLN A 215 -38.02 -33.27 20.72
CA GLN A 215 -37.30 -34.15 21.65
C GLN A 215 -35.76 -34.10 21.65
N GLN A 216 -35.27 -33.45 22.72
CA GLN A 216 -33.97 -33.72 23.34
C GLN A 216 -33.83 -35.22 23.70
N PRO A 217 -32.60 -35.67 23.96
CA PRO A 217 -32.27 -35.89 25.38
C PRO A 217 -31.06 -35.07 25.86
N ASP A 218 -31.11 -34.81 27.15
CA ASP A 218 -30.23 -34.01 27.99
C ASP A 218 -28.72 -34.15 27.73
N LEU A 219 -28.01 -33.03 27.90
CA LEU A 219 -26.77 -32.94 28.69
C LEU A 219 -26.38 -31.47 28.97
N GLN A 220 -26.56 -31.09 30.24
CA GLN A 220 -25.87 -30.04 31.00
C GLN A 220 -26.09 -28.55 30.64
N ILE A 221 -26.76 -27.86 31.57
CA ILE A 221 -26.87 -26.40 31.68
C ILE A 221 -25.47 -25.78 31.72
N LYS A 222 -25.11 -24.99 30.70
CA LYS A 222 -23.91 -24.13 30.68
C LYS A 222 -24.27 -22.70 31.13
N PRO A 223 -23.34 -21.95 31.74
CA PRO A 223 -23.58 -20.57 32.15
C PRO A 223 -23.95 -19.67 30.97
N ASP A 224 -24.82 -18.68 31.21
CA ASP A 224 -25.20 -17.67 30.21
C ASP A 224 -24.02 -16.74 29.91
N TYR A 225 -23.17 -17.16 28.97
CA TYR A 225 -21.99 -16.39 28.55
C TYR A 225 -22.34 -15.00 27.99
N ALA A 226 -23.57 -14.80 27.51
CA ALA A 226 -24.01 -13.48 27.02
C ALA A 226 -24.23 -12.50 28.20
N SER A 227 -24.78 -12.98 29.31
CA SER A 227 -24.92 -12.20 30.54
C SER A 227 -23.55 -11.83 31.13
N ILE A 228 -22.60 -12.78 31.18
CA ILE A 228 -21.24 -12.52 31.67
C ILE A 228 -20.52 -11.49 30.79
N ALA A 229 -20.64 -11.62 29.47
CA ALA A 229 -20.07 -10.65 28.53
C ALA A 229 -20.65 -9.23 28.73
N HIS A 230 -21.96 -9.13 28.98
CA HIS A 230 -22.61 -7.86 29.29
C HIS A 230 -22.09 -7.24 30.61
N ASP A 231 -21.90 -8.05 31.66
CA ASP A 231 -21.35 -7.59 32.94
C ASP A 231 -19.92 -7.09 32.83
N ILE A 232 -19.08 -7.75 32.02
CA ILE A 232 -17.72 -7.29 31.72
C ILE A 232 -17.76 -5.90 31.06
N VAL A 233 -18.58 -5.73 30.02
CA VAL A 233 -18.67 -4.43 29.32
C VAL A 233 -19.16 -3.34 30.26
N ARG A 234 -20.23 -3.60 31.01
CA ARG A 234 -20.77 -2.67 32.00
C ARG A 234 -19.72 -2.27 33.04
N MET A 235 -19.00 -3.23 33.62
CA MET A 235 -17.94 -2.96 34.58
C MET A 235 -16.83 -2.09 33.98
N THR A 236 -16.37 -2.40 32.77
CA THR A 236 -15.32 -1.61 32.10
C THR A 236 -15.78 -0.18 31.82
N ASP A 237 -17.03 0.01 31.39
CA ASP A 237 -17.61 1.34 31.12
C ASP A 237 -17.81 2.15 32.41
N GLU A 238 -18.28 1.52 33.48
CA GLU A 238 -18.44 2.15 34.79
C GLU A 238 -17.09 2.58 35.37
N LYS A 239 -16.07 1.72 35.31
CA LYS A 239 -14.71 2.04 35.80
C LYS A 239 -14.07 3.18 35.00
N CYS A 240 -14.31 3.24 33.69
CA CYS A 240 -13.88 4.36 32.86
C CYS A 240 -14.56 5.69 33.22
N LYS A 241 -15.80 5.65 33.74
CA LYS A 241 -16.59 6.85 34.09
C LYS A 241 -16.38 7.33 35.53
N THR A 242 -16.18 6.41 36.48
CA THR A 242 -16.36 6.68 37.92
C THR A 242 -15.08 6.86 38.73
N LYS A 243 -13.91 6.40 38.26
CA LYS A 243 -12.64 6.51 39.01
C LYS A 243 -11.53 7.17 38.21
N ARG A 244 -11.17 8.40 38.57
CA ARG A 244 -9.94 9.06 38.12
C ARG A 244 -8.74 8.29 38.69
N GLY A 245 -7.95 7.64 37.84
CA GLY A 245 -6.62 7.12 38.21
C GLY A 245 -6.40 5.61 38.16
N LEU A 246 -7.39 4.78 37.80
CA LEU A 246 -7.15 3.36 37.51
C LEU A 246 -6.37 3.19 36.21
N SER A 247 -5.34 2.35 36.24
CA SER A 247 -4.59 1.90 35.06
C SER A 247 -5.42 0.92 34.24
N ASN A 248 -5.14 0.83 32.93
CA ASN A 248 -5.81 -0.16 32.09
C ASN A 248 -5.44 -1.60 32.50
N GLU A 249 -4.26 -1.80 33.11
CA GLU A 249 -3.84 -3.08 33.67
C GLU A 249 -4.76 -3.53 34.81
N GLU A 250 -5.06 -2.63 35.75
CA GLU A 250 -6.00 -2.92 36.84
C GLU A 250 -7.38 -3.30 36.31
N ILE A 251 -7.90 -2.58 35.32
CA ILE A 251 -9.19 -2.90 34.69
C ILE A 251 -9.17 -4.28 34.03
N VAL A 252 -8.06 -4.66 33.39
CA VAL A 252 -7.93 -6.00 32.78
C VAL A 252 -7.82 -7.09 33.85
N ASN A 253 -7.12 -6.82 34.96
CA ASN A 253 -7.05 -7.74 36.10
C ASN A 253 -8.41 -7.91 36.79
N ASP A 254 -9.23 -6.85 36.85
CA ASP A 254 -10.60 -6.93 37.35
C ASP A 254 -11.48 -7.85 36.48
N ILE A 255 -11.26 -7.90 35.15
CA ILE A 255 -11.96 -8.85 34.27
C ILE A 255 -11.55 -10.29 34.62
N SER A 256 -10.25 -10.53 34.83
CA SER A 256 -9.76 -11.83 35.31
C SER A 256 -10.37 -12.20 36.66
N GLU A 257 -10.44 -11.26 37.60
CA GLU A 257 -11.01 -11.49 38.93
C GLU A 257 -12.50 -11.79 38.88
N LEU A 258 -13.26 -11.03 38.09
CA LEU A 258 -14.69 -11.25 37.86
C LEU A 258 -14.95 -12.67 37.31
N LEU A 259 -14.18 -13.10 36.33
CA LEU A 259 -14.32 -14.42 35.72
C LEU A 259 -13.92 -15.56 36.66
N ASN A 260 -12.84 -15.39 37.42
CA ASN A 260 -12.29 -16.43 38.29
C ASN A 260 -13.04 -16.54 39.63
N GLN A 261 -13.31 -15.42 40.30
CA GLN A 261 -13.86 -15.43 41.65
C GLN A 261 -15.39 -15.41 41.66
N GLN A 262 -16.01 -14.57 40.83
CA GLN A 262 -17.46 -14.40 40.83
C GLN A 262 -18.18 -15.44 39.96
N PHE A 263 -17.67 -15.69 38.75
CA PHE A 263 -18.30 -16.63 37.81
C PHE A 263 -17.65 -18.02 37.77
N GLN A 264 -16.52 -18.22 38.49
CA GLN A 264 -15.80 -19.49 38.57
C GLN A 264 -15.56 -20.16 37.20
N CYS A 265 -15.33 -19.35 36.17
CA CYS A 265 -15.20 -19.81 34.79
C CYS A 265 -13.88 -20.57 34.59
N SER A 266 -13.94 -21.78 34.05
CA SER A 266 -12.76 -22.51 33.58
C SER A 266 -12.06 -21.78 32.43
N LEU A 267 -10.81 -22.14 32.16
CA LEU A 267 -10.02 -21.52 31.09
C LEU A 267 -10.70 -21.63 29.71
N ALA A 268 -11.32 -22.78 29.42
CA ALA A 268 -12.07 -23.00 28.18
C ALA A 268 -13.29 -22.08 28.07
N GLU A 269 -13.96 -21.79 29.18
CA GLU A 269 -15.11 -20.89 29.24
C GLU A 269 -14.69 -19.44 29.08
N GLN A 270 -13.56 -19.04 29.67
CA GLN A 270 -12.98 -17.71 29.47
C GLN A 270 -12.67 -17.46 27.99
N TYR A 271 -12.19 -18.46 27.24
CA TYR A 271 -12.04 -18.34 25.78
C TYR A 271 -13.35 -18.14 25.05
N GLN A 272 -14.40 -18.89 25.40
CA GLN A 272 -15.71 -18.73 24.76
C GLN A 272 -16.28 -17.32 25.02
N ILE A 273 -16.10 -16.80 26.23
CA ILE A 273 -16.47 -15.43 26.59
C ILE A 273 -15.65 -14.41 25.80
N VAL A 274 -14.33 -14.61 25.63
CA VAL A 274 -13.49 -13.75 24.78
C VAL A 274 -13.97 -13.72 23.34
N LEU A 275 -14.28 -14.88 22.74
CA LEU A 275 -14.79 -14.94 21.36
C LEU A 275 -16.13 -14.22 21.20
N LEU A 276 -17.02 -14.35 22.19
CA LEU A 276 -18.29 -13.62 22.23
C LEU A 276 -18.08 -12.11 22.37
N LEU A 277 -17.19 -11.68 23.27
CA LEU A 277 -16.85 -10.27 23.48
C LEU A 277 -16.23 -9.67 22.21
N ILE A 278 -15.33 -10.37 21.53
CA ILE A 278 -14.73 -9.89 20.27
C ILE A 278 -15.80 -9.77 19.18
N LYS A 279 -16.70 -10.77 19.07
CA LYS A 279 -17.77 -10.76 18.06
C LYS A 279 -18.75 -9.60 18.26
N ASN A 280 -19.10 -9.28 19.50
CA ASN A 280 -20.16 -8.32 19.81
C ASN A 280 -19.63 -6.92 20.18
N HIS A 281 -18.37 -6.79 20.60
CA HIS A 281 -17.78 -5.57 21.13
C HIS A 281 -16.38 -5.29 20.57
N ALA A 282 -16.17 -5.48 19.26
CA ALA A 282 -14.90 -5.28 18.56
C ALA A 282 -14.31 -3.84 18.64
N GLN A 283 -15.03 -2.87 19.21
CA GLN A 283 -14.54 -1.50 19.43
C GLN A 283 -14.05 -1.26 20.88
N ASN A 284 -14.29 -2.19 21.80
CA ASN A 284 -13.85 -2.07 23.19
C ASN A 284 -12.40 -2.57 23.32
N LYS A 285 -11.46 -1.65 23.57
CA LYS A 285 -10.03 -1.98 23.72
C LYS A 285 -9.75 -2.98 24.86
N PHE A 286 -10.55 -2.98 25.94
CA PHE A 286 -10.33 -3.85 27.09
C PHE A 286 -10.60 -5.31 26.77
N VAL A 287 -11.48 -5.57 25.80
CA VAL A 287 -11.72 -6.93 25.27
C VAL A 287 -10.44 -7.50 24.66
N PHE A 288 -9.77 -6.73 23.80
CA PHE A 288 -8.52 -7.16 23.16
C PHE A 288 -7.35 -7.22 24.13
N LEU A 289 -7.27 -6.30 25.10
CA LEU A 289 -6.25 -6.35 26.15
C LEU A 289 -6.39 -7.59 27.02
N PHE A 290 -7.62 -7.92 27.43
CA PHE A 290 -7.89 -9.13 28.19
C PHE A 290 -7.62 -10.38 27.36
N ALA A 291 -8.07 -10.44 26.11
CA ALA A 291 -7.80 -11.54 25.19
C ALA A 291 -6.29 -11.77 25.00
N ALA A 292 -5.53 -10.69 24.78
CA ALA A 292 -4.08 -10.76 24.61
C ALA A 292 -3.36 -11.25 25.88
N LYS A 293 -3.77 -10.77 27.06
CA LYS A 293 -3.22 -11.21 28.34
C LYS A 293 -3.50 -12.70 28.57
N LEU A 294 -4.76 -13.10 28.39
CA LEU A 294 -5.22 -14.47 28.60
C LEU A 294 -4.49 -15.48 27.71
N THR A 295 -4.30 -15.17 26.43
CA THR A 295 -3.57 -16.07 25.50
C THR A 295 -2.06 -16.05 25.73
N TYR A 296 -1.50 -14.91 26.14
CA TYR A 296 -0.08 -14.81 26.50
C TYR A 296 0.28 -15.66 27.72
N GLU A 297 -0.53 -15.61 28.78
CA GLU A 297 -0.36 -16.43 30.00
C GLU A 297 -0.45 -17.93 29.70
N GLN A 298 -1.16 -18.31 28.64
CA GLN A 298 -1.31 -19.69 28.19
C GLN A 298 -0.31 -20.13 27.13
N ASN A 299 0.72 -19.31 26.88
CA ASN A 299 1.76 -19.59 25.90
C ASN A 299 1.25 -19.73 24.45
N LYS A 300 0.07 -19.17 24.13
CA LYS A 300 -0.45 -19.05 22.75
C LYS A 300 0.01 -17.74 22.13
N ILE A 301 1.31 -17.67 21.86
CA ILE A 301 2.00 -16.40 21.57
C ILE A 301 1.49 -15.73 20.28
N ASP A 302 1.13 -16.49 19.25
CA ASP A 302 0.61 -15.93 17.99
C ASP A 302 -0.78 -15.29 18.13
N GLU A 303 -1.67 -15.92 18.89
CA GLU A 303 -2.99 -15.36 19.22
C GLU A 303 -2.83 -14.09 20.08
N ALA A 304 -1.96 -14.15 21.09
CA ALA A 304 -1.63 -13.01 21.94
C ALA A 304 -1.10 -11.82 21.12
N PHE A 305 -0.23 -12.09 20.16
CA PHE A 305 0.32 -11.07 19.27
C PHE A 305 -0.78 -10.39 18.45
N SER A 306 -1.68 -11.17 17.85
CA SER A 306 -2.82 -10.65 17.07
C SER A 306 -3.73 -9.74 17.92
N TYR A 307 -4.12 -10.20 19.12
CA TYR A 307 -4.98 -9.41 20.01
C TYR A 307 -4.29 -8.15 20.55
N ALA A 308 -3.00 -8.24 20.91
CA ALA A 308 -2.25 -7.08 21.38
C ALA A 308 -2.07 -6.02 20.27
N GLN A 309 -1.88 -6.45 19.00
CA GLN A 309 -1.87 -5.54 17.86
C GLN A 309 -3.21 -4.82 17.69
N GLN A 310 -4.33 -5.53 17.83
CA GLN A 310 -5.67 -4.94 17.75
C GLN A 310 -5.91 -3.94 18.90
N ALA A 311 -5.50 -4.27 20.12
CA ALA A 311 -5.61 -3.34 21.26
C ALA A 311 -4.84 -2.04 21.02
N VAL A 312 -3.60 -2.13 20.50
CA VAL A 312 -2.80 -0.96 20.13
C VAL A 312 -3.40 -0.21 18.94
N ALA A 313 -4.01 -0.90 17.98
CA ALA A 313 -4.68 -0.26 16.85
C ALA A 313 -5.91 0.56 17.28
N LEU A 314 -6.68 0.05 18.26
CA LEU A 314 -7.83 0.76 18.84
C LEU A 314 -7.41 2.00 19.64
N ASN A 315 -6.30 1.91 20.39
CA ASN A 315 -5.73 3.06 21.07
C ASN A 315 -4.21 2.98 21.18
N GLU A 316 -3.53 3.61 20.22
CA GLU A 316 -2.06 3.58 20.15
C GLU A 316 -1.36 4.26 21.33
N ARG A 317 -2.10 5.03 22.15
CA ARG A 317 -1.56 5.76 23.32
C ARG A 317 -1.65 4.96 24.61
N ASP A 318 -2.29 3.78 24.57
CA ASP A 318 -2.45 2.93 25.74
C ASP A 318 -1.11 2.30 26.13
N LEU A 319 -0.53 2.75 27.25
CA LEU A 319 0.79 2.30 27.71
C LEU A 319 0.80 0.81 28.06
N TYR A 320 -0.29 0.28 28.61
CA TYR A 320 -0.40 -1.14 28.94
C TYR A 320 -0.47 -2.00 27.67
N ALA A 321 -1.24 -1.56 26.67
CA ALA A 321 -1.27 -2.22 25.35
C ALA A 321 0.11 -2.29 24.71
N GLN A 322 0.88 -1.18 24.79
CA GLN A 322 2.24 -1.11 24.27
C GLN A 322 3.19 -2.06 25.02
N GLN A 323 3.11 -2.11 26.35
CA GLN A 323 3.94 -2.99 27.18
C GLN A 323 3.65 -4.47 26.91
N LEU A 324 2.38 -4.86 26.86
CA LEU A 324 1.96 -6.22 26.56
C LEU A 324 2.46 -6.67 25.17
N LEU A 325 2.29 -5.81 24.16
CA LEU A 325 2.81 -6.09 22.82
C LEU A 325 4.34 -6.22 22.80
N ASN A 326 5.06 -5.43 23.60
CA ASN A 326 6.52 -5.53 23.70
C ASN A 326 6.96 -6.86 24.33
N GLN A 327 6.31 -7.31 25.40
CA GLN A 327 6.58 -8.59 26.04
C GLN A 327 6.37 -9.76 25.06
N ILE A 328 5.28 -9.72 24.29
CA ILE A 328 5.00 -10.73 23.26
C ILE A 328 6.07 -10.70 22.15
N ARG A 329 6.47 -9.51 21.68
CA ARG A 329 7.53 -9.35 20.67
C ARG A 329 8.88 -9.89 21.13
N LEU A 330 9.26 -9.66 22.39
CA LEU A 330 10.49 -10.23 22.97
C LEU A 330 10.48 -11.76 22.89
N ARG A 331 9.35 -12.42 23.20
CA ARG A 331 9.23 -13.89 23.07
C ARG A 331 9.31 -14.37 21.63
N LEU A 332 8.81 -13.58 20.69
CA LEU A 332 8.87 -13.87 19.24
C LEU A 332 10.20 -13.50 18.57
N GLY A 333 11.16 -12.93 19.31
CA GLY A 333 12.42 -12.43 18.72
C GLY A 333 12.22 -11.24 17.77
N LEU A 334 11.11 -10.50 17.91
CA LEU A 334 10.78 -9.35 17.07
C LEU A 334 11.39 -8.05 17.65
N PRO A 335 11.59 -7.01 16.81
CA PRO A 335 12.06 -5.70 17.27
C PRO A 335 11.21 -5.15 18.43
N SER A 336 11.88 -4.93 19.56
CA SER A 336 11.31 -4.60 20.86
C SER A 336 12.34 -3.81 21.68
N TRP A 337 11.92 -3.17 22.77
CA TRP A 337 12.86 -2.63 23.75
C TRP A 337 13.14 -3.68 24.82
N SER A 338 14.43 -3.85 25.14
CA SER A 338 14.96 -4.88 26.02
C SER A 338 15.00 -4.44 27.49
N GLU A 339 15.26 -5.38 28.38
CA GLU A 339 15.53 -5.09 29.80
C GLU A 339 16.74 -4.15 29.98
N GLN A 340 17.75 -4.28 29.10
CA GLN A 340 18.90 -3.39 29.09
C GLN A 340 18.50 -1.96 28.69
N ASP A 341 17.55 -1.79 27.77
CA ASP A 341 17.04 -0.47 27.40
C ASP A 341 16.27 0.19 28.55
N GLU A 342 15.47 -0.57 29.30
CA GLU A 342 14.79 -0.05 30.51
C GLU A 342 15.80 0.30 31.61
N LYS A 343 16.84 -0.52 31.82
CA LYS A 343 17.91 -0.23 32.77
C LYS A 343 18.64 1.05 32.38
N GLU A 344 18.93 1.25 31.10
CA GLU A 344 19.54 2.47 30.60
C GLU A 344 18.62 3.69 30.78
N LEU A 345 17.34 3.56 30.44
CA LEU A 345 16.32 4.60 30.60
C LEU A 345 16.17 5.03 32.07
N SER A 346 16.23 4.08 33.02
CA SER A 346 16.10 4.38 34.46
C SER A 346 17.12 5.38 35.00
N GLN A 347 18.27 5.46 34.33
CA GLN A 347 19.38 6.37 34.67
C GLN A 347 19.29 7.72 33.94
N ARG A 348 18.30 7.90 33.06
CA ARG A 348 18.11 9.13 32.27
C ARG A 348 17.12 10.07 32.94
N PHE A 349 17.11 11.33 32.50
CA PHE A 349 16.25 12.37 33.04
C PHE A 349 15.56 13.16 31.92
N CYS A 350 14.31 13.54 32.15
CA CYS A 350 13.54 14.38 31.24
C CYS A 350 13.00 15.60 31.98
N ILE A 351 13.43 16.80 31.58
CA ILE A 351 13.00 18.07 32.16
C ILE A 351 11.57 18.48 31.78
N GLN A 352 10.97 17.88 30.74
CA GLN A 352 9.68 18.33 30.20
C GLN A 352 8.58 18.43 31.28
N PRO A 353 8.37 17.42 32.15
CA PRO A 353 7.30 17.49 33.14
C PRO A 353 7.45 18.55 34.23
N PHE A 354 8.64 19.14 34.33
CA PHE A 354 9.01 20.14 35.33
C PHE A 354 9.07 21.56 34.75
N ASN A 355 9.00 21.69 33.42
CA ASN A 355 9.20 22.96 32.75
C ASN A 355 8.07 23.35 31.77
N ARG A 356 7.33 22.35 31.26
CA ARG A 356 6.44 22.53 30.12
C ARG A 356 4.98 22.20 30.45
N LEU A 357 4.07 22.95 29.84
CA LEU A 357 2.62 22.75 29.90
C LEU A 357 2.00 22.83 28.49
N GLU A 358 1.10 21.91 28.14
CA GLU A 358 0.31 21.92 26.90
C GLU A 358 -1.20 21.90 27.21
N THR A 359 -1.95 22.87 26.71
CA THR A 359 -3.43 22.90 26.82
C THR A 359 -4.08 22.31 25.57
N ARG A 360 -5.23 21.64 25.67
CA ARG A 360 -5.99 21.07 24.53
C ARG A 360 -7.40 21.66 24.41
N TYR A 361 -8.03 21.50 23.24
CA TYR A 361 -9.33 22.11 22.92
C TYR A 361 -10.51 21.58 23.75
N ASN A 362 -10.36 20.45 24.42
CA ASN A 362 -11.32 19.93 25.41
C ASN A 362 -11.05 20.45 26.83
N GLY A 363 -10.10 21.38 26.97
CA GLY A 363 -9.64 21.97 28.22
C GLY A 363 -8.60 21.17 28.99
N GLN A 364 -8.33 19.92 28.60
CA GLN A 364 -7.33 19.09 29.28
C GLN A 364 -5.93 19.68 29.15
N VAL A 365 -5.14 19.51 30.22
CA VAL A 365 -3.77 20.01 30.31
C VAL A 365 -2.79 18.85 30.50
N PHE A 366 -1.63 18.93 29.87
CA PHE A 366 -0.57 17.92 29.90
C PHE A 366 0.77 18.58 30.17
N THR A 367 1.75 17.82 30.68
CA THR A 367 3.13 18.30 30.89
C THR A 367 4.09 17.88 29.76
N CYS A 368 3.57 17.19 28.75
CA CYS A 368 4.26 16.75 27.55
C CYS A 368 3.22 16.53 26.44
N CYS A 369 3.67 16.26 25.21
CA CYS A 369 2.78 15.93 24.10
C CYS A 369 1.85 14.77 24.48
N MET A 370 0.54 14.96 24.33
CA MET A 370 -0.50 13.96 24.60
C MET A 370 -0.25 12.62 23.87
N GLY A 371 0.42 12.65 22.72
CA GLY A 371 0.77 11.43 21.98
C GLY A 371 1.89 10.60 22.62
N TRP A 372 2.66 11.17 23.55
CA TRP A 372 3.77 10.52 24.25
C TRP A 372 3.49 10.31 25.74
N LEU A 373 2.65 11.16 26.32
CA LEU A 373 2.18 11.12 27.69
C LEU A 373 0.68 11.46 27.67
N SER A 374 -0.17 10.43 27.77
CA SER A 374 -1.62 10.55 27.56
C SER A 374 -2.43 10.88 28.82
N THR A 375 -1.77 11.06 29.95
CA THR A 375 -2.42 11.37 31.24
C THR A 375 -2.54 12.88 31.44
N PRO A 376 -3.76 13.44 31.50
CA PRO A 376 -3.95 14.86 31.78
C PRO A 376 -3.70 15.16 33.26
N ILE A 377 -3.15 16.36 33.53
CA ILE A 377 -2.84 16.86 34.88
C ILE A 377 -3.90 17.80 35.44
N GLY A 378 -4.86 18.24 34.64
CA GLY A 378 -5.93 19.15 35.04
C GLY A 378 -6.77 19.61 33.85
N ASN A 379 -7.72 20.53 34.09
CA ASN A 379 -8.57 21.12 33.07
C ASN A 379 -8.72 22.64 33.23
N ILE A 380 -8.35 23.42 32.20
CA ILE A 380 -8.42 24.89 32.21
C ILE A 380 -9.84 25.45 32.36
N ASN A 381 -10.87 24.62 32.15
CA ASN A 381 -12.26 25.02 32.32
C ASN A 381 -12.74 24.94 33.78
N GLN A 382 -12.00 24.25 34.65
CA GLN A 382 -12.44 23.87 36.00
C GLN A 382 -11.45 24.27 37.09
N ASP A 383 -10.16 24.21 36.78
CA ASP A 383 -9.09 24.32 37.77
C ASP A 383 -8.32 25.65 37.63
N THR A 384 -7.66 26.09 38.72
CA THR A 384 -6.75 27.24 38.68
C THR A 384 -5.37 26.86 38.14
N PRO A 385 -4.60 27.80 37.57
CA PRO A 385 -3.23 27.57 37.10
C PRO A 385 -2.34 26.79 38.08
N GLU A 386 -2.35 27.16 39.35
CA GLU A 386 -1.51 26.59 40.41
C GLU A 386 -1.91 25.14 40.71
N ASN A 387 -3.22 24.87 40.78
CA ASN A 387 -3.75 23.54 41.04
C ASN A 387 -3.49 22.59 39.88
N ILE A 388 -3.54 23.10 38.63
CA ILE A 388 -3.18 22.30 37.44
C ILE A 388 -1.69 21.95 37.50
N TRP A 389 -0.82 22.93 37.71
CA TRP A 389 0.63 22.76 37.61
C TRP A 389 1.22 21.81 38.67
N ASN A 390 0.67 21.84 39.89
CA ASN A 390 1.11 20.98 40.99
C ASN A 390 0.04 19.96 41.42
N SER A 391 -0.82 19.54 40.50
CA SER A 391 -1.81 18.50 40.78
C SER A 391 -1.13 17.20 41.25
N GLU A 392 -1.87 16.38 41.98
CA GLU A 392 -1.36 15.09 42.45
C GLU A 392 -0.84 14.21 41.29
N ILE A 393 -1.52 14.26 40.13
CA ILE A 393 -1.11 13.55 38.93
C ILE A 393 0.19 14.13 38.35
N ALA A 394 0.35 15.46 38.31
CA ALA A 394 1.59 16.08 37.86
C ALA A 394 2.78 15.66 38.74
N GLN A 395 2.57 15.59 40.06
CA GLN A 395 3.58 15.11 41.02
C GLN A 395 3.93 13.63 40.78
N LYS A 396 2.93 12.75 40.53
CA LYS A 396 3.17 11.35 40.17
C LYS A 396 3.95 11.19 38.86
N ILE A 397 3.64 12.00 37.85
CA ILE A 397 4.40 12.02 36.59
C ILE A 397 5.85 12.41 36.85
N ARG A 398 6.10 13.50 37.60
CA ARG A 398 7.45 13.96 37.94
C ARG A 398 8.22 12.91 38.75
N GLN A 399 7.56 12.31 39.75
CA GLN A 399 8.12 11.21 40.54
C GLN A 399 8.57 10.07 39.62
N SER A 400 7.77 9.70 38.63
CA SER A 400 8.13 8.64 37.68
C SER A 400 9.39 8.93 36.84
N ILE A 401 9.73 10.21 36.62
CA ILE A 401 10.99 10.58 35.96
C ILE A 401 12.18 10.45 36.94
N LEU A 402 11.96 10.85 38.20
CA LEU A 402 12.97 10.85 39.25
C LEU A 402 13.35 9.42 39.68
N ASP A 403 12.37 8.55 39.85
CA ASP A 403 12.59 7.14 40.16
C ASP A 403 13.07 6.30 38.96
N GLY A 404 12.99 6.88 37.75
CA GLY A 404 13.45 6.24 36.52
C GLY A 404 12.47 5.23 35.91
N SER A 405 11.26 5.10 36.46
CA SER A 405 10.21 4.24 35.90
C SER A 405 9.62 4.79 34.61
N PHE A 406 9.63 6.11 34.42
CA PHE A 406 8.96 6.81 33.32
C PHE A 406 7.52 6.31 33.12
N ALA A 407 6.81 5.92 34.18
CA ALA A 407 5.58 5.13 34.14
C ALA A 407 4.48 5.69 33.21
N TYR A 408 4.46 7.01 32.99
CA TYR A 408 3.49 7.71 32.15
C TYR A 408 3.96 7.99 30.72
N CYS A 409 5.18 7.57 30.36
CA CYS A 409 5.80 7.86 29.07
C CYS A 409 5.76 6.65 28.13
N SER A 410 5.34 6.88 26.89
CA SER A 410 5.34 5.87 25.84
C SER A 410 6.77 5.52 25.39
N ARG A 411 7.11 4.23 25.48
CA ARG A 411 8.38 3.68 24.95
C ARG A 411 8.41 3.64 23.43
N SER A 412 7.24 3.47 22.80
CA SER A 412 7.12 3.26 21.35
C SER A 412 6.77 4.53 20.56
N LYS A 413 6.40 5.63 21.24
CA LYS A 413 6.01 6.89 20.59
C LYS A 413 6.87 8.09 20.98
N CYS A 414 7.49 8.10 22.17
CA CYS A 414 8.31 9.22 22.60
C CYS A 414 9.63 9.26 21.82
N PRO A 415 9.89 10.29 20.98
CA PRO A 415 11.11 10.33 20.18
C PRO A 415 12.37 10.45 21.03
N LYS A 416 12.27 11.04 22.23
CA LYS A 416 13.43 11.16 23.13
C LYS A 416 13.86 9.80 23.70
N ILE A 417 12.89 8.91 23.97
CA ILE A 417 13.14 7.56 24.49
C ILE A 417 13.60 6.65 23.35
N ILE A 418 12.86 6.60 22.24
CA ILE A 418 13.17 5.74 21.08
C ILE A 418 14.59 6.01 20.56
N ASN A 419 14.97 7.29 20.46
CA ASN A 419 16.27 7.67 19.93
C ASN A 419 17.37 7.76 21.01
N LYS A 420 17.07 7.38 22.26
CA LYS A 420 18.03 7.42 23.39
C LYS A 420 18.72 8.79 23.60
N THR A 421 17.97 9.89 23.40
CA THR A 421 18.52 11.26 23.44
C THR A 421 18.35 11.98 24.79
N LEU A 422 17.64 11.38 25.75
CA LEU A 422 17.52 11.95 27.10
C LEU A 422 18.88 11.93 27.82
N PRO A 423 19.35 13.00 28.49
CA PRO A 423 20.63 12.97 29.20
C PRO A 423 20.61 11.96 30.37
N PHE A 424 21.77 11.39 30.71
CA PHE A 424 21.91 10.65 31.96
C PHE A 424 21.90 11.61 33.15
N LYS A 425 21.28 11.21 34.27
CA LYS A 425 21.21 11.99 35.52
C LYS A 425 22.60 12.45 36.00
N LYS A 426 23.62 11.60 35.84
CA LYS A 426 25.02 11.88 36.21
C LYS A 426 25.68 12.98 35.36
N ASP A 427 25.21 13.17 34.12
CA ASP A 427 25.82 14.09 33.16
C ASP A 427 25.18 15.49 33.22
N ILE A 428 24.08 15.63 33.96
CA ILE A 428 23.39 16.91 34.15
C ILE A 428 24.24 17.86 34.98
N ARG A 429 24.45 19.07 34.44
CA ARG A 429 25.23 20.14 35.08
C ARG A 429 24.40 21.37 35.47
N SER A 430 23.20 21.51 34.91
CA SER A 430 22.29 22.61 35.27
C SER A 430 21.97 22.54 36.76
N GLN A 431 22.27 23.62 37.50
CA GLN A 431 21.99 23.68 38.93
C GLN A 431 20.49 23.46 39.21
N PHE A 432 19.64 24.04 38.37
CA PHE A 432 18.19 23.88 38.48
C PHE A 432 17.75 22.40 38.37
N GLU A 433 18.22 21.69 37.34
CA GLU A 433 17.89 20.28 37.15
C GLU A 433 18.53 19.40 38.24
N ARG A 434 19.74 19.73 38.69
CA ARG A 434 20.40 19.03 39.81
C ARG A 434 19.62 19.16 41.10
N THR A 435 19.15 20.35 41.44
CA THR A 435 18.30 20.57 42.62
C THR A 435 17.04 19.71 42.55
N ILE A 436 16.37 19.65 41.39
CA ILE A 436 15.19 18.78 41.19
C ILE A 436 15.54 17.31 41.43
N ILE A 437 16.63 16.82 40.84
CA ILE A 437 17.03 15.41 40.92
C ILE A 437 17.46 15.04 42.34
N ASP A 438 18.37 15.82 42.94
CA ASP A 438 19.01 15.49 44.20
C ASP A 438 18.03 15.59 45.37
N GLN A 439 17.13 16.57 45.34
CA GLN A 439 16.12 16.77 46.38
C GLN A 439 14.78 16.09 46.06
N HIS A 440 14.70 15.35 44.94
CA HIS A 440 13.49 14.64 44.51
C HIS A 440 12.25 15.55 44.45
N ILE A 441 12.39 16.75 43.90
CA ILE A 441 11.34 17.76 43.88
C ILE A 441 10.22 17.34 42.93
N THR A 442 9.00 17.17 43.44
CA THR A 442 7.80 16.90 42.64
C THR A 442 6.80 18.07 42.64
N VAL A 443 6.84 18.90 43.67
CA VAL A 443 6.08 20.15 43.77
C VAL A 443 6.97 21.32 43.34
N MET A 444 6.58 22.00 42.26
CA MET A 444 7.37 23.08 41.69
C MET A 444 6.98 24.41 42.31
N SER A 445 7.95 25.11 42.91
CA SER A 445 7.78 26.49 43.40
C SER A 445 7.75 27.52 42.27
N ILE A 446 8.33 27.18 41.12
CA ILE A 446 8.28 28.01 39.91
C ILE A 446 7.15 27.56 38.98
N LYS A 447 6.59 28.51 38.24
CA LYS A 447 5.62 28.28 37.17
C LYS A 447 6.28 27.66 35.92
N PRO A 448 5.50 26.99 35.04
CA PRO A 448 6.05 26.43 33.80
C PRO A 448 6.68 27.52 32.93
N GLN A 449 7.89 27.27 32.42
CA GLN A 449 8.61 28.23 31.60
C GLN A 449 8.28 28.08 30.10
N GLU A 450 7.74 26.94 29.68
CA GLU A 450 7.31 26.67 28.31
C GLU A 450 5.82 26.32 28.26
N LEU A 451 5.05 27.06 27.46
CA LEU A 451 3.63 26.80 27.24
C LEU A 451 3.33 26.50 25.78
N LYS A 452 2.51 25.47 25.52
CA LYS A 452 1.95 25.18 24.20
C LYS A 452 0.44 25.30 24.23
N LEU A 453 -0.09 26.30 23.52
CA LEU A 453 -1.50 26.61 23.55
C LEU A 453 -2.23 25.93 22.39
N ASN A 454 -2.91 24.81 22.67
CA ASN A 454 -3.75 24.09 21.71
C ASN A 454 -5.25 24.03 22.13
N HIS A 455 -5.71 25.02 22.91
CA HIS A 455 -7.09 25.05 23.44
C HIS A 455 -8.12 25.70 22.51
N ASP A 456 -7.70 26.46 21.51
CA ASP A 456 -8.58 26.87 20.41
C ASP A 456 -8.20 26.10 19.13
N ARG A 457 -9.22 25.62 18.42
CA ARG A 457 -9.08 24.89 17.16
C ARG A 457 -9.41 25.74 15.94
N SER A 458 -9.70 27.03 16.09
CA SER A 458 -10.03 27.94 14.98
C SER A 458 -8.94 27.97 13.90
N CYS A 459 -9.34 27.80 12.63
CA CYS A 459 -8.48 27.84 11.45
C CYS A 459 -9.28 28.21 10.20
N ASN A 460 -8.65 28.95 9.30
CA ASN A 460 -9.19 29.39 8.02
C ASN A 460 -9.22 28.31 6.94
N LEU A 461 -8.58 27.15 7.15
CA LEU A 461 -8.49 26.06 6.17
C LEU A 461 -9.33 24.83 6.56
N ALA A 462 -9.64 24.00 5.57
CA ALA A 462 -10.37 22.74 5.68
C ALA A 462 -9.51 21.53 5.28
N CYS A 463 -8.31 21.41 5.85
CA CYS A 463 -7.36 20.36 5.49
C CYS A 463 -7.97 18.96 5.80
N PRO A 464 -8.18 18.07 4.82
CA PRO A 464 -8.91 16.81 5.02
C PRO A 464 -8.33 15.88 6.09
N SER A 465 -7.01 15.93 6.31
CA SER A 465 -6.31 15.16 7.34
C SER A 465 -6.56 15.66 8.77
N CYS A 466 -7.08 16.89 8.91
CA CYS A 466 -7.28 17.58 10.18
C CYS A 466 -8.76 17.88 10.47
N ARG A 467 -9.53 18.33 9.46
CA ARG A 467 -10.94 18.74 9.60
C ARG A 467 -11.67 18.78 8.25
N SER A 468 -12.99 18.67 8.28
CA SER A 468 -13.82 18.69 7.07
C SER A 468 -14.13 20.08 6.53
N GLN A 469 -14.18 21.10 7.40
CA GLN A 469 -14.50 22.50 7.04
C GLN A 469 -13.68 23.49 7.88
N PRO A 470 -13.55 24.76 7.44
CA PRO A 470 -12.93 25.81 8.25
C PRO A 470 -13.72 25.95 9.56
N TYR A 471 -13.01 26.25 10.64
CA TYR A 471 -13.63 26.38 11.96
C TYR A 471 -13.30 27.73 12.57
N ARG A 472 -14.28 28.36 13.20
CA ARG A 472 -14.11 29.58 13.97
C ARG A 472 -15.01 29.51 15.19
N ALA A 473 -14.44 29.74 16.37
CA ALA A 473 -15.22 29.88 17.59
C ALA A 473 -16.22 31.05 17.48
N LYS A 474 -17.45 30.83 17.95
CA LYS A 474 -18.57 31.79 17.87
C LYS A 474 -19.39 31.77 19.16
N GLY A 475 -20.16 32.83 19.40
CA GLY A 475 -21.11 32.91 20.52
C GLY A 475 -20.45 32.59 21.86
N ASP A 476 -21.08 31.72 22.64
CA ASP A 476 -20.64 31.33 23.99
C ASP A 476 -19.23 30.73 24.02
N GLU A 477 -18.82 29.99 22.98
CA GLU A 477 -17.46 29.43 22.89
C GLU A 477 -16.41 30.55 22.85
N ARG A 478 -16.68 31.63 22.11
CA ARG A 478 -15.78 32.79 22.03
C ARG A 478 -15.69 33.50 23.38
N THR A 479 -16.84 33.72 24.03
CA THR A 479 -16.89 34.34 25.37
C THR A 479 -16.14 33.48 26.39
N HIS A 480 -16.30 32.17 26.31
CA HIS A 480 -15.60 31.21 27.16
C HIS A 480 -14.08 31.20 26.94
N LEU A 481 -13.64 31.21 25.68
CA LEU A 481 -12.21 31.34 25.35
C LEU A 481 -11.61 32.64 25.90
N ALA A 482 -12.30 33.77 25.75
CA ALA A 482 -11.85 35.05 26.31
C ALA A 482 -11.72 34.98 27.85
N LYS A 483 -12.71 34.39 28.53
CA LYS A 483 -12.63 34.15 29.98
C LYS A 483 -11.41 33.31 30.37
N ILE A 484 -11.16 32.20 29.66
CA ILE A 484 -10.00 31.33 29.91
C ILE A 484 -8.68 32.08 29.69
N ALA A 485 -8.60 32.93 28.66
CA ALA A 485 -7.41 33.76 28.44
C ALA A 485 -7.08 34.56 29.70
N ASP A 486 -8.06 35.29 30.24
CA ASP A 486 -7.86 36.17 31.39
C ASP A 486 -7.63 35.40 32.70
N THR A 487 -8.40 34.32 32.94
CA THR A 487 -8.37 33.64 34.24
C THR A 487 -7.28 32.58 34.36
N VAL A 488 -6.77 32.03 33.25
CA VAL A 488 -5.82 30.90 33.26
C VAL A 488 -4.59 31.17 32.40
N ILE A 489 -4.76 31.57 31.13
CA ILE A 489 -3.65 31.60 30.18
C ILE A 489 -2.69 32.76 30.45
N LEU A 490 -3.16 34.00 30.52
CA LEU A 490 -2.29 35.16 30.78
C LEU A 490 -1.54 35.03 32.13
N PRO A 491 -2.19 34.60 33.24
CA PRO A 491 -1.48 34.34 34.50
C PRO A 491 -0.36 33.28 34.41
N LEU A 492 -0.52 32.29 33.53
CA LEU A 492 0.52 31.29 33.26
C LEU A 492 1.65 31.84 32.39
N LEU A 493 1.36 32.78 31.48
CA LEU A 493 2.34 33.38 30.58
C LEU A 493 3.24 34.41 31.26
N GLN A 494 2.79 35.03 32.37
CA GLN A 494 3.49 36.11 33.07
C GLN A 494 4.94 35.77 33.43
N ASP A 495 5.18 34.52 33.86
CA ASP A 495 6.48 34.03 34.33
C ASP A 495 7.14 33.05 33.35
N ALA A 496 6.62 32.96 32.12
CA ALA A 496 7.08 32.03 31.10
C ALA A 496 8.11 32.67 30.17
N ASN A 497 9.03 31.84 29.66
CA ASN A 497 10.05 32.27 28.70
C ASN A 497 9.61 32.01 27.24
N LEU A 498 8.72 31.04 27.04
CA LEU A 498 8.32 30.62 25.70
C LEU A 498 6.85 30.23 25.64
N VAL A 499 6.15 30.73 24.63
CA VAL A 499 4.82 30.26 24.24
C VAL A 499 4.81 29.78 22.78
N GLU A 500 4.25 28.59 22.56
CA GLU A 500 3.98 28.03 21.23
C GLU A 500 2.48 28.19 20.89
N ILE A 501 2.18 28.83 19.76
CA ILE A 501 0.82 29.15 19.31
C ILE A 501 0.72 28.85 17.80
N THR A 502 -0.08 27.91 17.30
CA THR A 502 -0.83 26.83 17.98
C THR A 502 -0.74 25.54 17.13
N GLY A 503 -0.81 24.38 17.76
CA GLY A 503 -0.84 23.07 17.09
C GLY A 503 -2.23 22.50 16.77
N SER A 504 -3.33 23.12 17.23
CA SER A 504 -4.72 22.65 17.00
C SER A 504 -5.54 23.52 16.05
N GLY A 505 -5.08 24.74 15.80
CA GLY A 505 -5.72 25.73 14.94
C GLY A 505 -4.70 26.37 14.00
N ASP A 506 -4.91 27.64 13.69
CA ASP A 506 -3.91 28.48 13.04
C ASP A 506 -3.69 29.76 13.86
N ALA A 507 -2.43 30.14 14.07
CA ALA A 507 -2.07 31.31 14.88
C ALA A 507 -2.74 32.61 14.39
N PHE A 508 -2.85 32.79 13.07
CA PHE A 508 -3.44 33.99 12.45
C PHE A 508 -4.93 33.81 12.14
N GLY A 509 -5.37 32.58 11.88
CA GLY A 509 -6.77 32.23 11.64
C GLY A 509 -7.65 32.23 12.90
N SER A 510 -7.06 32.03 14.08
CA SER A 510 -7.75 32.15 15.36
C SER A 510 -7.85 33.60 15.81
N GLU A 511 -9.08 34.07 16.06
CA GLU A 511 -9.30 35.36 16.69
C GLU A 511 -8.80 35.39 18.14
N HIS A 512 -9.03 34.29 18.87
CA HIS A 512 -8.60 34.14 20.26
C HIS A 512 -7.08 34.26 20.40
N PHE A 513 -6.32 33.49 19.60
CA PHE A 513 -4.87 33.54 19.67
C PHE A 513 -4.29 34.87 19.18
N ARG A 514 -4.92 35.54 18.20
CA ARG A 514 -4.53 36.91 17.83
C ARG A 514 -4.75 37.89 18.98
N THR A 515 -5.82 37.76 19.75
CA THR A 515 -6.05 38.59 20.94
C THR A 515 -4.97 38.35 22.00
N ILE A 516 -4.63 37.09 22.29
CA ILE A 516 -3.54 36.75 23.21
C ILE A 516 -2.21 37.34 22.71
N MET A 517 -1.87 37.15 21.43
CA MET A 517 -0.61 37.66 20.86
C MET A 517 -0.53 39.19 20.94
N LYS A 518 -1.63 39.92 20.73
CA LYS A 518 -1.66 41.38 20.90
C LYS A 518 -1.44 41.85 22.34
N GLN A 519 -1.80 41.04 23.32
CA GLN A 519 -1.58 41.37 24.73
C GLN A 519 -0.16 41.06 25.18
N ILE A 520 0.54 40.16 24.49
CA ILE A 520 1.96 39.89 24.73
C ILE A 520 2.79 41.04 24.14
N ASN A 521 3.31 41.89 25.01
CA ASN A 521 4.23 42.97 24.65
C ASN A 521 5.43 42.98 25.60
N ALA A 522 6.49 43.71 25.22
CA ALA A 522 7.75 43.73 25.96
C ALA A 522 7.65 44.38 27.36
N GLU A 523 6.61 45.19 27.63
CA GLU A 523 6.39 45.81 28.95
C GLU A 523 5.73 44.82 29.91
N ALA A 524 4.67 44.15 29.48
CA ALA A 524 3.91 43.21 30.31
C ALA A 524 4.58 41.82 30.41
N PHE A 525 5.31 41.39 29.37
CA PHE A 525 5.93 40.07 29.26
C PHE A 525 7.38 40.16 28.76
N PRO A 526 8.30 40.77 29.54
CA PRO A 526 9.64 41.15 29.06
C PRO A 526 10.53 39.97 28.63
N HIS A 527 10.28 38.77 29.16
CA HIS A 527 11.09 37.57 28.90
C HIS A 527 10.43 36.58 27.93
N LEU A 528 9.15 36.77 27.62
CA LEU A 528 8.37 35.82 26.84
C LEU A 528 8.69 35.94 25.34
N LYS A 529 9.00 34.81 24.71
CA LYS A 529 9.11 34.68 23.25
C LYS A 529 7.99 33.84 22.67
N ILE A 530 7.67 34.09 21.41
CA ILE A 530 6.59 33.40 20.68
C ILE A 530 7.20 32.49 19.60
N ASP A 531 6.75 31.24 19.57
CA ASP A 531 6.96 30.31 18.47
C ASP A 531 5.63 30.07 17.75
N LEU A 532 5.55 30.48 16.48
CA LEU A 532 4.33 30.41 15.68
C LEU A 532 4.21 29.09 14.95
N PHE A 533 3.02 28.52 14.96
CA PHE A 533 2.60 27.37 14.16
C PHE A 533 1.41 27.80 13.29
N THR A 534 1.57 27.71 11.97
CA THR A 534 0.59 28.24 11.01
C THR A 534 0.57 27.45 9.69
N ASN A 535 -0.51 27.59 8.93
CA ASN A 535 -0.59 27.19 7.53
C ASN A 535 0.04 28.21 6.56
N GLY A 536 0.44 29.40 7.04
CA GLY A 536 1.18 30.41 6.29
C GLY A 536 0.35 31.35 5.42
N VAL A 537 -0.94 31.07 5.16
CA VAL A 537 -1.76 31.88 4.24
C VAL A 537 -2.10 33.26 4.80
N LEU A 538 -2.24 33.38 6.12
CA LEU A 538 -2.53 34.63 6.81
C LEU A 538 -1.28 35.23 7.50
N PHE A 539 -0.11 34.63 7.32
CA PHE A 539 1.15 35.18 7.79
C PHE A 539 1.72 36.13 6.73
N ASP A 540 1.05 37.27 6.55
CA ASP A 540 1.47 38.36 5.66
C ASP A 540 2.08 39.53 6.44
N GLU A 541 2.69 40.45 5.71
CA GLU A 541 3.31 41.66 6.25
C GLU A 541 2.34 42.48 7.11
N LYS A 542 1.10 42.65 6.63
CA LYS A 542 0.06 43.37 7.36
C LYS A 542 -0.21 42.75 8.73
N SER A 543 -0.37 41.43 8.79
CA SER A 543 -0.65 40.71 10.04
C SER A 543 0.55 40.72 10.98
N TRP A 544 1.77 40.64 10.45
CA TRP A 544 3.01 40.77 11.22
C TRP A 544 3.11 42.11 11.95
N HIS A 545 2.84 43.21 11.26
CA HIS A 545 2.84 44.55 11.86
C HIS A 545 1.65 44.79 12.79
N GLN A 546 0.45 44.31 12.44
CA GLN A 546 -0.73 44.50 13.28
C GLN A 546 -0.63 43.79 14.64
N LEU A 547 0.15 42.71 14.71
CA LEU A 547 0.40 41.94 15.93
C LEU A 547 1.74 42.32 16.60
N GLU A 548 2.47 43.30 16.07
CA GLU A 548 3.73 43.82 16.63
C GLU A 548 4.74 42.72 16.99
N LEU A 549 4.87 41.71 16.12
CA LEU A 549 5.65 40.51 16.42
C LEU A 549 7.18 40.71 16.38
N GLN A 550 7.64 41.89 15.95
CA GLN A 550 9.05 42.23 15.86
C GLN A 550 9.72 42.13 17.24
N GLY A 551 10.79 41.33 17.33
CA GLY A 551 11.51 41.11 18.58
C GLY A 551 10.81 40.17 19.58
N LEU A 552 9.53 39.84 19.38
CA LEU A 552 8.77 38.88 20.21
C LEU A 552 8.77 37.47 19.60
N CYS A 553 8.50 37.37 18.30
CA CYS A 553 8.44 36.10 17.60
C CYS A 553 9.86 35.58 17.28
N ARG A 554 10.19 34.41 17.81
CA ARG A 554 11.50 33.78 17.68
C ARG A 554 11.55 32.80 16.51
N ARG A 555 10.52 31.96 16.35
CA ARG A 555 10.50 30.85 15.38
C ARG A 555 9.15 30.75 14.68
N ALA A 556 9.17 30.40 13.39
CA ALA A 556 7.98 30.06 12.63
C ALA A 556 8.03 28.60 12.15
N VAL A 557 6.94 27.87 12.35
CA VAL A 557 6.71 26.49 11.90
C VAL A 557 5.50 26.49 10.98
N ILE A 558 5.72 26.24 9.70
CA ILE A 558 4.73 26.49 8.66
C ILE A 558 4.40 25.18 7.94
N SER A 559 3.18 24.71 8.08
CA SER A 559 2.75 23.45 7.47
C SER A 559 2.09 23.71 6.11
N ILE A 560 2.71 23.23 5.02
CA ILE A 560 2.22 23.48 3.65
C ILE A 560 1.81 22.21 2.90
N ASP A 561 2.40 21.05 3.23
CA ASP A 561 2.08 19.70 2.71
C ASP A 561 2.12 19.48 1.18
N ALA A 562 2.54 20.47 0.38
CA ALA A 562 2.63 20.33 -1.07
C ALA A 562 3.60 21.35 -1.68
N THR A 563 4.21 20.99 -2.80
CA THR A 563 5.03 21.90 -3.64
C THR A 563 4.33 22.28 -4.95
N LEU A 564 3.23 21.61 -5.28
CA LEU A 564 2.40 21.88 -6.46
C LEU A 564 1.03 22.41 -6.04
N GLU A 565 0.53 23.43 -6.76
CA GLU A 565 -0.77 24.05 -6.52
C GLU A 565 -1.92 23.04 -6.52
N LYS A 566 -1.92 22.09 -7.46
CA LYS A 566 -2.95 21.05 -7.57
C LYS A 566 -3.01 20.18 -6.31
N THR A 567 -1.87 19.71 -5.82
CA THR A 567 -1.79 18.90 -4.60
C THR A 567 -2.13 19.74 -3.38
N TYR A 568 -1.67 20.99 -3.34
CA TYR A 568 -2.00 21.94 -2.28
C TYR A 568 -3.51 22.15 -2.17
N ASN A 569 -4.22 22.36 -3.27
CA ASN A 569 -5.67 22.57 -3.27
C ASN A 569 -6.46 21.35 -2.77
N ILE A 570 -5.91 20.14 -2.89
CA ILE A 570 -6.48 18.92 -2.33
C ILE A 570 -6.25 18.85 -0.81
N LEU A 571 -5.02 19.12 -0.37
CA LEU A 571 -4.58 18.91 1.01
C LEU A 571 -4.85 20.08 1.96
N ARG A 572 -4.88 21.29 1.42
CA ARG A 572 -5.01 22.58 2.11
C ARG A 572 -6.23 23.36 1.59
N LYS A 573 -7.38 22.69 1.54
CA LYS A 573 -8.64 23.27 1.01
C LYS A 573 -8.96 24.62 1.66
N GLY A 574 -9.29 25.61 0.83
CA GLY A 574 -9.53 26.99 1.25
C GLY A 574 -8.25 27.86 1.32
N GLY A 575 -7.08 27.28 1.04
CA GLY A 575 -5.82 28.01 0.95
C GLY A 575 -5.62 28.61 -0.45
N ASP A 576 -4.77 29.62 -0.53
CA ASP A 576 -4.32 30.24 -1.77
C ASP A 576 -2.82 29.97 -1.91
N PHE A 577 -2.45 29.11 -2.86
CA PHE A 577 -1.06 28.68 -3.05
C PHE A 577 -0.17 29.83 -3.51
N LYS A 578 -0.68 30.76 -4.33
CA LYS A 578 0.10 31.91 -4.81
C LYS A 578 0.37 32.87 -3.66
N ARG A 579 -0.66 33.17 -2.86
CA ARG A 579 -0.50 33.99 -1.64
C ARG A 579 0.45 33.32 -0.65
N LEU A 580 0.38 32.00 -0.48
CA LEU A 580 1.32 31.28 0.37
C LEU A 580 2.76 31.50 -0.09
N LEU A 581 3.06 31.35 -1.38
CA LEU A 581 4.43 31.56 -1.90
C LEU A 581 4.93 32.99 -1.69
N GLN A 582 4.06 33.99 -1.87
CA GLN A 582 4.36 35.40 -1.56
C GLN A 582 4.67 35.60 -0.06
N ASN A 583 3.87 34.99 0.81
CA ASN A 583 4.09 35.05 2.25
C ASN A 583 5.40 34.35 2.66
N LEU A 584 5.75 33.21 2.03
CA LEU A 584 7.02 32.53 2.28
C LEU A 584 8.22 33.41 1.86
N GLU A 585 8.09 34.19 0.79
CA GLU A 585 9.12 35.16 0.38
C GLU A 585 9.28 36.27 1.42
N PHE A 586 8.17 36.84 1.91
CA PHE A 586 8.19 37.81 3.01
C PHE A 586 8.85 37.24 4.28
N ILE A 587 8.47 36.01 4.68
CA ILE A 587 9.02 35.33 5.87
C ILE A 587 10.51 35.01 5.69
N SER A 588 10.95 34.69 4.47
CA SER A 588 12.37 34.56 4.15
C SER A 588 13.11 35.88 4.38
N GLY A 589 12.51 37.01 3.99
CA GLY A 589 13.02 38.34 4.34
C GLY A 589 13.19 38.54 5.84
N LEU A 590 12.18 38.20 6.65
CA LEU A 590 12.25 38.28 8.12
C LEU A 590 13.38 37.43 8.70
N ARG A 591 13.58 36.22 8.17
CA ARG A 591 14.65 35.30 8.58
C ARG A 591 16.03 35.86 8.28
N GLN A 592 16.22 36.45 7.09
CA GLN A 592 17.48 37.04 6.65
C GLN A 592 17.83 38.32 7.40
N GLN A 593 16.82 39.11 7.78
CA GLN A 593 16.98 40.32 8.60
C GLN A 593 17.21 40.01 10.10
N GLY A 594 17.21 38.73 10.49
CA GLY A 594 17.37 38.32 11.90
C GLY A 594 16.14 38.55 12.78
N GLN A 595 14.99 38.92 12.21
CA GLN A 595 13.74 39.07 12.97
C GLN A 595 13.17 37.70 13.39
N LEU A 596 13.43 36.65 12.60
CA LEU A 596 13.19 35.27 12.98
C LEU A 596 14.53 34.55 13.13
N SER A 597 14.70 33.81 14.22
CA SER A 597 15.91 33.01 14.47
C SER A 597 15.88 31.67 13.73
N ARG A 598 14.69 31.15 13.43
CA ARG A 598 14.50 29.85 12.77
C ARG A 598 13.16 29.77 12.05
N VAL A 599 13.16 29.19 10.85
CA VAL A 599 11.95 28.87 10.07
C VAL A 599 11.98 27.40 9.68
N VAL A 600 10.88 26.71 9.95
CA VAL A 600 10.69 25.28 9.66
C VAL A 600 9.49 25.14 8.74
N LEU A 601 9.64 24.45 7.61
CA LEU A 601 8.48 24.00 6.83
C LEU A 601 8.14 22.57 7.21
N VAL A 602 6.85 22.29 7.39
CA VAL A 602 6.34 20.97 7.75
C VAL A 602 5.59 20.34 6.58
N PHE A 603 5.84 19.05 6.40
CA PHE A 603 5.26 18.21 5.36
C PHE A 603 4.65 16.95 5.95
N VAL A 604 3.32 16.90 5.97
CA VAL A 604 2.59 15.69 6.36
C VAL A 604 2.52 14.72 5.17
N VAL A 605 3.34 13.69 5.20
CA VAL A 605 3.48 12.65 4.17
C VAL A 605 2.23 11.77 4.11
N GLN A 606 1.64 11.70 2.91
CA GLN A 606 0.48 10.89 2.57
C GLN A 606 0.46 10.56 1.08
N LYS A 607 -0.49 9.72 0.66
CA LYS A 607 -0.66 9.22 -0.71
C LYS A 607 -0.60 10.31 -1.79
N GLU A 608 -1.18 11.49 -1.55
CA GLU A 608 -1.23 12.56 -2.54
C GLU A 608 0.09 13.30 -2.76
N ASN A 609 1.03 13.25 -1.81
CA ASN A 609 2.18 14.15 -1.80
C ASN A 609 3.54 13.46 -1.59
N PHE A 610 3.61 12.17 -1.25
CA PHE A 610 4.90 11.54 -0.92
C PHE A 610 5.93 11.65 -2.06
N LEU A 611 5.49 11.67 -3.33
CA LEU A 611 6.37 11.88 -4.49
C LEU A 611 7.04 13.26 -4.53
N GLN A 612 6.50 14.26 -3.82
CA GLN A 612 7.01 15.64 -3.75
C GLN A 612 8.03 15.84 -2.62
N ILE A 613 8.41 14.80 -1.87
CA ILE A 613 9.40 14.90 -0.80
C ILE A 613 10.71 15.57 -1.27
N PRO A 614 11.34 15.17 -2.40
CA PRO A 614 12.56 15.82 -2.89
C PRO A 614 12.35 17.30 -3.26
N ASP A 615 11.24 17.62 -3.92
CA ASP A 615 10.90 18.99 -4.31
C ASP A 615 10.66 19.88 -3.08
N PHE A 616 10.10 19.32 -2.02
CA PHE A 616 9.87 20.03 -0.77
C PHE A 616 11.19 20.45 -0.12
N ILE A 617 12.21 19.58 -0.16
CA ILE A 617 13.57 19.91 0.32
C ILE A 617 14.17 21.04 -0.54
N ARG A 618 14.00 20.99 -1.87
CA ARG A 618 14.44 22.06 -2.77
C ARG A 618 13.73 23.39 -2.48
N LEU A 619 12.44 23.36 -2.15
CA LEU A 619 11.66 24.54 -1.79
C LEU A 619 12.16 25.18 -0.49
N VAL A 620 12.43 24.39 0.55
CA VAL A 620 13.02 24.88 1.82
C VAL A 620 14.35 25.58 1.56
N LYS A 621 15.22 24.97 0.74
CA LYS A 621 16.51 25.55 0.36
C LYS A 621 16.36 26.82 -0.48
N LYS A 622 15.40 26.87 -1.41
CA LYS A 622 15.12 28.05 -2.25
C LYS A 622 14.82 29.29 -1.40
N PHE A 623 14.06 29.14 -0.32
CA PHE A 623 13.72 30.23 0.58
C PHE A 623 14.74 30.46 1.70
N ASN A 624 15.88 29.77 1.69
CA ASN A 624 16.90 29.84 2.75
C ASN A 624 16.33 29.55 4.15
N PHE A 625 15.36 28.64 4.24
CA PHE A 625 14.80 28.21 5.53
C PHE A 625 15.66 27.12 6.16
N ASP A 626 15.52 26.96 7.48
CA ASP A 626 16.47 26.19 8.29
C ASP A 626 16.16 24.68 8.28
N GLU A 627 14.90 24.29 8.12
CA GLU A 627 14.50 22.88 8.26
C GLU A 627 13.29 22.46 7.40
N ALA A 628 13.41 21.29 6.77
CA ALA A 628 12.35 20.51 6.15
C ALA A 628 11.93 19.38 7.11
N PHE A 629 10.79 19.55 7.77
CA PHE A 629 10.28 18.61 8.77
C PHE A 629 9.23 17.67 8.18
N PHE A 630 9.50 16.37 8.18
CA PHE A 630 8.59 15.34 7.69
C PHE A 630 7.82 14.66 8.82
N GLN A 631 6.51 14.49 8.63
CA GLN A 631 5.65 13.72 9.52
C GLN A 631 4.76 12.79 8.69
N MET A 632 4.65 11.52 9.06
CA MET A 632 3.60 10.66 8.52
C MET A 632 2.21 11.16 8.96
N ILE A 633 1.22 11.03 8.09
CA ILE A 633 -0.18 11.26 8.44
C ILE A 633 -0.58 10.45 9.69
N ALA A 634 -1.49 11.00 10.51
CA ALA A 634 -2.01 10.37 11.72
C ALA A 634 -3.56 10.30 11.69
N PRO A 635 -4.19 9.36 12.40
CA PRO A 635 -5.63 9.11 12.35
C PRO A 635 -6.42 10.10 13.24
N TRP A 636 -6.31 11.41 12.97
CA TRP A 636 -6.92 12.45 13.82
C TRP A 636 -8.45 12.38 13.87
N SER A 637 -9.09 12.47 12.72
CA SER A 637 -10.56 12.54 12.58
C SER A 637 -11.08 11.69 11.41
N GLN A 638 -10.24 10.80 10.89
CA GLN A 638 -10.53 9.96 9.75
C GLN A 638 -10.96 8.57 10.23
N SER A 639 -11.83 7.90 9.48
CA SER A 639 -12.05 6.46 9.68
C SER A 639 -10.74 5.70 9.45
N ILE A 640 -10.60 4.54 10.09
CA ILE A 640 -9.42 3.68 9.94
C ILE A 640 -9.17 3.38 8.46
N GLU A 641 -10.20 3.02 7.69
CA GLU A 641 -10.12 2.78 6.25
C GLU A 641 -9.56 3.97 5.46
N LYS A 642 -10.00 5.20 5.77
CA LYS A 642 -9.49 6.41 5.11
C LYS A 642 -8.06 6.69 5.51
N TYR A 643 -7.70 6.47 6.77
CA TYR A 643 -6.33 6.60 7.23
C TYR A 643 -5.42 5.59 6.54
N GLU A 644 -5.87 4.34 6.37
CA GLU A 644 -5.15 3.27 5.66
C GLU A 644 -4.91 3.60 4.19
N ASP A 645 -5.91 4.12 3.47
CA ASP A 645 -5.72 4.56 2.07
C ASP A 645 -4.75 5.74 1.94
N LYS A 646 -4.66 6.61 2.95
CA LYS A 646 -3.80 7.81 2.89
C LYS A 646 -2.38 7.55 3.35
N ASN A 647 -2.17 6.61 4.26
CA ASN A 647 -0.88 6.38 4.89
C ASN A 647 -0.04 5.38 4.09
N VAL A 648 0.82 5.90 3.21
CA VAL A 648 1.80 5.12 2.42
C VAL A 648 2.82 4.37 3.27
N GLY A 649 2.93 4.66 4.57
CA GLY A 649 3.76 3.91 5.51
C GLY A 649 3.25 2.52 5.83
N PHE A 650 1.99 2.19 5.54
CA PHE A 650 1.48 0.84 5.75
C PHE A 650 2.14 -0.15 4.78
N SER A 651 2.70 -1.23 5.31
CA SER A 651 3.44 -2.22 4.51
C SER A 651 2.59 -2.90 3.43
N LYS A 652 1.28 -2.99 3.65
CA LYS A 652 0.29 -3.51 2.68
C LYS A 652 -0.28 -2.45 1.74
N HIS A 653 0.08 -1.17 1.92
CA HIS A 653 -0.41 -0.11 1.04
C HIS A 653 0.15 -0.30 -0.38
N PRO A 654 -0.66 -0.17 -1.46
CA PRO A 654 -0.20 -0.43 -2.82
C PRO A 654 1.03 0.39 -3.25
N LEU A 655 1.15 1.61 -2.74
CA LEU A 655 2.27 2.54 -3.03
C LEU A 655 3.40 2.50 -1.98
N HIS A 656 3.40 1.53 -1.06
CA HIS A 656 4.43 1.47 0.00
C HIS A 656 5.84 1.34 -0.58
N GLN A 657 6.00 0.55 -1.64
CA GLN A 657 7.30 0.37 -2.29
C GLN A 657 7.76 1.64 -3.01
N ASP A 658 6.83 2.37 -3.64
CA ASP A 658 7.14 3.66 -4.28
C ASP A 658 7.58 4.69 -3.23
N PHE A 659 6.91 4.70 -2.08
CA PHE A 659 7.29 5.52 -0.95
C PHE A 659 8.71 5.20 -0.46
N LEU A 660 9.04 3.93 -0.20
CA LEU A 660 10.41 3.53 0.17
C LEU A 660 11.43 3.91 -0.90
N GLN A 661 11.07 3.87 -2.18
CA GLN A 661 11.97 4.29 -3.26
C GLN A 661 12.23 5.80 -3.24
N VAL A 662 11.22 6.64 -2.99
CA VAL A 662 11.41 8.09 -2.81
C VAL A 662 12.32 8.36 -1.61
N LEU A 663 12.21 7.57 -0.54
CA LEU A 663 13.04 7.73 0.65
C LEU A 663 14.53 7.44 0.43
N ARG A 664 14.92 6.92 -0.74
CA ARG A 664 16.33 6.73 -1.11
C ARG A 664 16.95 7.95 -1.81
N ASP A 665 16.16 8.99 -2.06
CA ASP A 665 16.68 10.19 -2.70
C ASP A 665 17.85 10.79 -1.87
N PRO A 666 19.02 11.06 -2.49
CA PRO A 666 20.17 11.63 -1.78
C PRO A 666 19.87 12.94 -1.05
N LEU A 667 18.87 13.72 -1.49
CA LEU A 667 18.47 14.96 -0.83
C LEU A 667 17.99 14.74 0.61
N LEU A 668 17.53 13.54 0.96
CA LEU A 668 17.13 13.23 2.34
C LEU A 668 18.30 13.16 3.33
N GLN A 669 19.55 13.18 2.84
CA GLN A 669 20.76 13.29 3.65
C GLN A 669 21.21 14.75 3.86
N ASP A 670 20.54 15.72 3.24
CA ASP A 670 20.87 17.14 3.41
C ASP A 670 20.64 17.58 4.88
N LYS A 671 21.50 18.46 5.38
CA LYS A 671 21.46 18.98 6.75
C LYS A 671 20.16 19.70 7.11
N VAL A 672 19.43 20.20 6.12
CA VAL A 672 18.13 20.85 6.35
C VAL A 672 17.03 19.83 6.65
N VAL A 673 17.25 18.53 6.44
CA VAL A 673 16.20 17.51 6.58
C VAL A 673 16.07 17.04 8.02
N PHE A 674 14.84 17.14 8.55
CA PHE A 674 14.45 16.49 9.79
C PHE A 674 13.36 15.43 9.50
N LEU A 675 13.76 14.16 9.53
CA LEU A 675 12.93 13.02 9.11
C LEU A 675 11.71 12.76 10.01
N GLY A 676 11.68 13.24 11.24
CA GLY A 676 10.52 13.10 12.12
C GLY A 676 9.97 11.67 12.23
N THR A 677 8.64 11.53 12.08
CA THR A 677 7.99 10.20 12.10
C THR A 677 8.18 9.40 10.80
N MET A 678 8.84 9.97 9.79
CA MET A 678 9.25 9.28 8.55
C MET A 678 10.54 8.46 8.74
N LYS A 679 11.31 8.71 9.81
CA LYS A 679 12.63 8.08 10.06
C LYS A 679 12.62 6.54 10.02
N PRO A 680 11.67 5.81 10.64
CA PRO A 680 11.68 4.35 10.57
C PRO A 680 11.55 3.81 9.14
N PHE A 681 10.79 4.49 8.28
CA PHE A 681 10.62 4.12 6.88
C PHE A 681 11.84 4.48 6.04
N TYR A 682 12.52 5.56 6.38
CA TYR A 682 13.81 5.91 5.78
C TYR A 682 14.87 4.85 6.11
N ASP A 683 14.95 4.43 7.38
CA ASP A 683 15.84 3.35 7.79
C ASP A 683 15.48 2.04 7.11
N GLN A 684 14.20 1.71 7.01
CA GLN A 684 13.71 0.56 6.24
C GLN A 684 14.12 0.67 4.77
N ALA A 685 14.02 1.85 4.15
CA ALA A 685 14.42 2.05 2.75
C ALA A 685 15.92 1.83 2.54
N LEU A 686 16.76 2.17 3.54
CA LEU A 686 18.21 1.96 3.52
C LEU A 686 18.64 0.53 3.89
N GLN A 687 17.94 -0.11 4.83
CA GLN A 687 18.25 -1.46 5.35
C GLN A 687 17.65 -2.57 4.50
N SER A 688 16.50 -2.31 3.87
CA SER A 688 15.91 -3.27 2.95
C SER A 688 16.97 -3.58 1.89
N THR A 689 17.29 -4.86 1.77
CA THR A 689 18.01 -5.42 0.62
C THR A 689 17.09 -5.35 -0.58
N PHE A 690 16.73 -4.13 -0.98
CA PHE A 690 16.71 -3.85 -2.39
C PHE A 690 18.15 -4.02 -2.80
N ASP A 691 18.42 -5.19 -3.37
CA ASP A 691 19.66 -5.49 -4.03
C ASP A 691 20.13 -4.20 -4.72
N LYS A 692 21.25 -3.63 -4.24
CA LYS A 692 21.84 -2.42 -4.82
C LYS A 692 22.16 -2.64 -6.32
N ASN A 693 22.00 -3.88 -6.81
CA ASN A 693 22.08 -4.30 -8.20
C ASN A 693 20.76 -4.86 -8.82
N GLY A 694 19.60 -4.82 -8.16
CA GLY A 694 18.48 -5.72 -8.51
C GLY A 694 17.12 -5.13 -8.94
N ILE A 695 16.86 -3.82 -8.83
CA ILE A 695 15.67 -3.19 -9.45
C ILE A 695 15.98 -1.75 -9.87
N CYS A 696 16.35 -1.52 -11.14
CA CYS A 696 16.27 -0.19 -11.74
C CYS A 696 15.06 -0.17 -12.67
N TYR A 697 14.01 0.54 -12.28
CA TYR A 697 13.07 1.04 -13.27
C TYR A 697 13.80 2.07 -14.13
N LEU A 698 13.43 2.15 -15.40
CA LEU A 698 14.07 3.07 -16.35
C LEU A 698 13.60 4.47 -16.03
N ARG A 699 14.56 5.38 -15.93
CA ARG A 699 14.34 6.78 -15.59
C ARG A 699 15.15 7.69 -16.49
N THR A 700 14.65 8.90 -16.70
CA THR A 700 15.39 9.99 -17.34
C THR A 700 15.93 10.98 -16.32
N GLU A 701 16.99 11.70 -16.70
CA GLU A 701 17.54 12.79 -15.89
C GLU A 701 16.48 13.88 -15.67
N SER A 702 16.43 14.44 -14.46
CA SER A 702 15.38 15.40 -14.06
C SER A 702 15.36 16.70 -14.88
N ASP A 703 16.50 17.08 -15.45
CA ASP A 703 16.71 18.27 -16.28
C ASP A 703 16.79 17.94 -17.78
N ASN A 704 16.85 16.66 -18.15
CA ASN A 704 16.94 16.21 -19.54
C ASN A 704 16.03 15.00 -19.83
N PRO A 705 14.80 15.22 -20.33
CA PRO A 705 13.84 14.15 -20.57
C PRO A 705 14.25 13.18 -21.68
N LYS A 706 15.32 13.46 -22.44
CA LYS A 706 15.81 12.58 -23.51
C LYS A 706 16.93 11.64 -23.06
N GLN A 707 17.53 11.91 -21.90
CA GLN A 707 18.70 11.18 -21.42
C GLN A 707 18.31 10.30 -20.26
N LEU A 708 18.64 9.01 -20.35
CA LEU A 708 18.49 8.08 -19.23
C LEU A 708 19.38 8.51 -18.07
N ASP A 709 18.91 8.33 -16.83
CA ASP A 709 19.75 8.57 -15.65
C ASP A 709 20.93 7.58 -15.58
N THR A 710 21.95 7.92 -14.79
CA THR A 710 23.16 7.08 -14.68
C THR A 710 22.85 5.61 -14.32
N PRO A 711 21.97 5.30 -13.34
CA PRO A 711 21.55 3.91 -13.08
C PRO A 711 20.87 3.22 -14.28
N SER A 712 19.98 3.93 -14.99
CA SER A 712 19.28 3.38 -16.16
C SER A 712 20.22 3.13 -17.33
N GLN A 713 21.25 3.98 -17.52
CA GLN A 713 22.30 3.73 -18.50
C GLN A 713 23.12 2.47 -18.16
N GLN A 714 23.45 2.27 -16.89
CA GLN A 714 24.11 1.03 -16.43
C GLN A 714 23.21 -0.19 -16.64
N LEU A 715 21.91 -0.07 -16.38
CA LEU A 715 20.94 -1.13 -16.65
C LEU A 715 20.93 -1.52 -18.15
N GLN A 716 20.99 -0.55 -19.07
CA GLN A 716 21.08 -0.86 -20.51
C GLN A 716 22.30 -1.75 -20.84
N GLN A 717 23.43 -1.54 -20.17
CA GLN A 717 24.62 -2.37 -20.35
C GLN A 717 24.44 -3.76 -19.73
N THR A 718 23.80 -3.85 -18.56
CA THR A 718 23.50 -5.11 -17.87
C THR A 718 22.53 -5.98 -18.66
N LEU A 719 21.45 -5.40 -19.20
CA LEU A 719 20.47 -6.08 -20.05
C LEU A 719 21.11 -6.76 -21.27
N ARG A 720 22.21 -6.19 -21.79
CA ARG A 720 22.98 -6.78 -22.89
C ARG A 720 23.87 -7.95 -22.46
N LYS A 721 24.37 -7.93 -21.21
CA LYS A 721 25.41 -8.86 -20.72
C LYS A 721 24.86 -10.00 -19.85
N LYS A 722 23.78 -9.79 -19.10
CA LYS A 722 23.20 -10.76 -18.16
C LYS A 722 21.69 -10.81 -18.34
N ARG A 723 21.18 -11.99 -18.73
CA ARG A 723 19.74 -12.26 -18.81
C ARG A 723 19.33 -13.03 -17.55
N THR A 724 18.42 -12.46 -16.78
CA THR A 724 17.77 -13.13 -15.65
C THR A 724 16.27 -13.20 -15.90
N GLU A 725 15.55 -14.03 -15.15
CA GLU A 725 14.08 -14.13 -15.21
C GLU A 725 13.41 -12.74 -15.06
N ARG A 726 14.01 -11.84 -14.28
CA ARG A 726 13.48 -10.49 -14.07
C ARG A 726 13.95 -9.46 -15.11
N LEU A 727 15.21 -9.52 -15.54
CA LEU A 727 15.84 -8.54 -16.44
C LEU A 727 15.92 -9.07 -17.88
N MET A 728 14.82 -9.62 -18.39
CA MET A 728 14.75 -10.08 -19.76
C MET A 728 14.57 -8.87 -20.71
N PRO A 729 15.57 -8.52 -21.54
CA PRO A 729 15.44 -7.38 -22.42
C PRO A 729 14.38 -7.62 -23.49
N SER A 730 13.71 -6.54 -23.89
CA SER A 730 12.87 -6.52 -25.07
C SER A 730 13.64 -6.97 -26.31
N SER A 731 12.93 -7.57 -27.28
CA SER A 731 13.54 -8.10 -28.51
C SER A 731 14.30 -7.03 -29.28
N HIS A 732 13.86 -5.77 -29.18
CA HIS A 732 14.45 -4.63 -29.85
C HIS A 732 14.50 -3.39 -28.96
N GLN A 733 15.16 -2.35 -29.48
CA GLN A 733 15.19 -1.04 -28.88
C GLN A 733 13.98 -0.21 -29.32
N TYR A 734 13.39 0.51 -28.38
CA TYR A 734 12.17 1.28 -28.59
C TYR A 734 12.32 2.72 -28.05
N ASP A 735 11.45 3.60 -28.55
CA ASP A 735 11.28 4.96 -28.04
C ASP A 735 10.09 4.93 -27.07
N LEU A 736 10.35 5.03 -25.77
CA LEU A 736 9.37 4.70 -24.72
C LEU A 736 9.12 5.85 -23.76
N THR A 737 7.85 6.10 -23.40
CA THR A 737 7.48 6.86 -22.19
C THR A 737 6.98 5.87 -21.16
N ILE A 738 7.44 5.95 -19.91
CA ILE A 738 7.04 5.06 -18.83
C ILE A 738 6.58 5.89 -17.63
N SER A 739 5.46 5.50 -17.04
CA SER A 739 5.02 6.00 -15.74
C SER A 739 4.87 4.82 -14.78
N GLU A 740 5.61 4.86 -13.69
CA GLU A 740 5.49 3.95 -12.56
C GLU A 740 4.16 4.18 -11.84
N ALA A 741 3.87 5.44 -11.53
CA ALA A 741 2.70 5.85 -10.76
C ALA A 741 1.38 5.45 -11.42
N LYS A 742 1.34 5.45 -12.77
CA LYS A 742 0.17 5.07 -13.55
C LYS A 742 0.29 3.68 -14.21
N LYS A 743 1.41 2.98 -13.97
CA LYS A 743 1.72 1.65 -14.50
C LYS A 743 1.43 1.54 -16.00
N PHE A 744 2.02 2.42 -16.82
CA PHE A 744 1.93 2.31 -18.28
C PHE A 744 3.28 2.42 -18.99
N ILE A 745 3.36 1.82 -20.17
CA ILE A 745 4.39 2.05 -21.17
C ILE A 745 3.73 2.54 -22.45
N TRP A 746 4.24 3.63 -22.99
CA TRP A 746 3.83 4.13 -24.29
C TRP A 746 4.95 4.00 -25.31
N PHE A 747 4.71 3.23 -26.37
CA PHE A 747 5.60 3.10 -27.52
C PHE A 747 5.37 4.27 -28.48
N ARG A 748 6.35 5.17 -28.58
CA ARG A 748 6.24 6.39 -29.38
C ARG A 748 6.57 6.13 -30.83
N VAL A 749 5.53 6.11 -31.66
CA VAL A 749 5.65 6.12 -33.13
C VAL A 749 5.66 7.58 -33.62
N PRO A 750 6.58 8.00 -34.52
CA PRO A 750 6.53 9.34 -35.10
C PRO A 750 5.33 9.54 -36.04
N LYS A 751 4.86 10.78 -36.15
CA LYS A 751 3.80 11.25 -37.08
C LYS A 751 2.36 10.83 -36.74
N VAL A 752 2.12 10.47 -35.48
CA VAL A 752 0.80 10.05 -34.94
C VAL A 752 0.32 10.97 -33.80
N ALA A 753 0.63 12.27 -33.87
CA ALA A 753 0.43 13.24 -32.77
C ALA A 753 1.20 12.95 -31.47
N SER A 754 2.33 12.25 -31.56
CA SER A 754 3.16 11.89 -30.40
C SER A 754 3.66 13.11 -29.61
N ARG A 755 3.90 14.26 -30.24
CA ARG A 755 4.26 15.48 -29.49
C ARG A 755 3.09 16.00 -28.65
N THR A 756 1.91 16.08 -29.24
CA THR A 756 0.67 16.53 -28.58
C THR A 756 0.28 15.61 -27.41
N ILE A 757 0.37 14.29 -27.62
CA ILE A 757 0.11 13.31 -26.56
C ILE A 757 1.15 13.47 -25.44
N TYR A 758 2.44 13.58 -25.77
CA TYR A 758 3.50 13.75 -24.78
C TYR A 758 3.29 15.02 -23.93
N ASP A 759 3.00 16.16 -24.57
CA ASP A 759 2.76 17.43 -23.89
C ASP A 759 1.56 17.33 -22.93
N HIS A 760 0.45 16.70 -23.36
CA HIS A 760 -0.73 16.49 -22.52
C HIS A 760 -0.45 15.54 -21.33
N LEU A 761 0.22 14.41 -21.57
CA LEU A 761 0.61 13.49 -20.50
C LEU A 761 1.53 14.21 -19.50
N ARG A 762 2.52 14.97 -19.97
CA ARG A 762 3.42 15.75 -19.12
C ARG A 762 2.67 16.80 -18.30
N GLU A 763 1.67 17.47 -18.86
CA GLU A 763 0.88 18.47 -18.13
C GLU A 763 -0.02 17.86 -17.03
N HIS A 764 -0.57 16.65 -17.26
CA HIS A 764 -1.63 16.11 -16.41
C HIS A 764 -1.29 14.87 -15.58
N LEU A 765 -0.19 14.17 -15.86
CA LEU A 765 0.19 12.90 -15.21
C LEU A 765 1.45 12.94 -14.35
N MET A 766 2.13 14.07 -14.21
CA MET A 766 3.43 14.10 -13.51
C MET A 766 3.39 13.45 -12.11
N PRO A 767 4.40 12.63 -11.77
CA PRO A 767 5.65 12.41 -12.53
C PRO A 767 5.57 11.31 -13.61
N LEU A 768 6.34 11.51 -14.70
CA LEU A 768 6.70 10.49 -15.68
C LEU A 768 8.14 10.05 -15.39
N ASP A 769 8.38 8.77 -15.10
CA ASP A 769 9.69 8.27 -14.69
C ASP A 769 10.69 8.24 -15.86
N CYS A 770 10.27 7.73 -17.01
CA CYS A 770 11.04 7.65 -18.24
C CYS A 770 10.35 8.53 -19.28
N GLU A 771 10.80 9.76 -19.46
CA GLU A 771 10.02 10.75 -20.20
C GLU A 771 10.07 10.56 -21.71
N HIS A 772 11.25 10.77 -22.31
CA HIS A 772 11.44 10.85 -23.75
C HIS A 772 12.77 10.23 -24.28
N PRO A 773 13.34 9.15 -23.72
CA PRO A 773 14.56 8.56 -24.28
C PRO A 773 14.27 7.72 -25.53
N SER A 774 15.18 7.76 -26.50
CA SER A 774 15.07 6.99 -27.75
C SER A 774 16.01 5.80 -27.76
N ARG A 775 15.63 4.74 -28.49
CA ARG A 775 16.44 3.53 -28.75
C ARG A 775 16.94 2.82 -27.48
N ILE A 776 16.03 2.51 -26.56
CA ILE A 776 16.36 1.80 -25.32
C ILE A 776 15.72 0.42 -25.26
N TYR A 777 16.38 -0.54 -24.60
CA TYR A 777 15.78 -1.82 -24.23
C TYR A 777 14.98 -1.65 -22.95
N TYR A 778 13.83 -2.29 -22.83
CA TYR A 778 13.11 -2.38 -21.56
C TYR A 778 13.05 -3.82 -21.05
N PRO A 779 13.20 -4.07 -19.74
CA PRO A 779 13.05 -5.40 -19.16
C PRO A 779 11.57 -5.85 -19.17
N VAL A 780 11.18 -6.67 -20.13
CA VAL A 780 9.77 -7.05 -20.39
C VAL A 780 9.08 -7.57 -19.13
N ASN A 781 9.75 -8.45 -18.38
CA ASN A 781 9.18 -9.08 -17.19
C ASN A 781 9.06 -8.12 -15.99
N LEU A 782 9.88 -7.06 -15.94
CA LEU A 782 9.75 -6.03 -14.91
C LEU A 782 8.48 -5.20 -15.11
N TYR A 783 8.06 -5.01 -16.35
CA TYR A 783 6.91 -4.20 -16.73
C TYR A 783 5.69 -5.04 -17.15
N LYS A 784 5.64 -6.31 -16.78
CA LYS A 784 4.57 -7.24 -17.22
C LYS A 784 3.17 -6.71 -16.89
N ASP A 785 2.99 -6.10 -15.71
CA ASP A 785 1.69 -5.64 -15.20
C ASP A 785 1.34 -4.19 -15.66
N TYR A 786 2.11 -3.61 -16.59
CA TYR A 786 1.91 -2.24 -17.07
C TYR A 786 0.96 -2.26 -18.27
N PHE A 787 0.06 -1.29 -18.35
CA PHE A 787 -0.72 -1.04 -19.55
C PHE A 787 0.19 -0.51 -20.66
N LYS A 788 0.35 -1.27 -21.74
CA LYS A 788 1.25 -1.00 -22.86
C LYS A 788 0.43 -0.55 -24.06
N PHE A 789 0.66 0.66 -24.55
CA PHE A 789 -0.09 1.18 -25.69
C PHE A 789 0.79 1.90 -26.72
N ALA A 790 0.26 2.04 -27.93
CA ALA A 790 0.86 2.76 -29.03
C ALA A 790 -0.22 3.45 -29.88
N PHE A 791 0.20 4.40 -30.72
CA PHE A 791 -0.65 4.96 -31.77
C PHE A 791 -0.01 4.71 -33.13
N VAL A 792 -0.82 4.37 -34.12
CA VAL A 792 -0.43 4.12 -35.51
C VAL A 792 -1.20 5.05 -36.45
N ARG A 793 -0.73 5.18 -37.69
CA ARG A 793 -1.37 5.98 -38.75
C ARG A 793 -1.31 5.23 -40.07
N ASN A 794 -2.28 5.49 -40.94
CA ASN A 794 -2.30 5.00 -42.31
C ASN A 794 -0.92 5.19 -42.97
N PRO A 795 -0.26 4.13 -43.46
CA PRO A 795 1.11 4.21 -43.97
C PRO A 795 1.30 5.20 -45.12
N TRP A 796 0.31 5.34 -46.00
CA TRP A 796 0.35 6.29 -47.11
C TRP A 796 0.31 7.74 -46.61
N ASP A 797 -0.65 8.05 -45.72
CA ASP A 797 -0.73 9.39 -45.12
C ASP A 797 0.47 9.71 -44.22
N ARG A 798 0.96 8.72 -43.47
CA ARG A 798 2.16 8.83 -42.64
C ARG A 798 3.39 9.19 -43.47
N LEU A 799 3.56 8.57 -44.64
CA LEU A 799 4.69 8.88 -45.53
C LEU A 799 4.60 10.30 -46.10
N VAL A 800 3.42 10.75 -46.54
CA VAL A 800 3.20 12.13 -46.98
C VAL A 800 3.45 13.12 -45.84
N SER A 801 3.01 12.79 -44.61
CA SER A 801 3.23 13.59 -43.40
C SER A 801 4.72 13.69 -43.02
N CYS A 802 5.46 12.61 -43.23
CA CYS A 802 6.91 12.59 -43.10
C CYS A 802 7.55 13.51 -44.13
N TRP A 803 7.27 13.30 -45.42
CA TRP A 803 7.82 14.07 -46.53
C TRP A 803 7.59 15.57 -46.36
N TYR A 804 6.36 15.99 -46.08
CA TYR A 804 6.03 17.40 -45.93
C TYR A 804 6.83 18.05 -44.79
N ASN A 805 6.71 17.54 -43.56
CA ASN A 805 7.36 18.20 -42.43
C ASN A 805 8.87 17.94 -42.31
N LYS A 806 9.41 16.82 -42.83
CA LYS A 806 10.84 16.49 -42.68
C LYS A 806 11.68 16.76 -43.91
N VAL A 807 11.07 16.87 -45.09
CA VAL A 807 11.79 17.24 -46.32
C VAL A 807 11.45 18.67 -46.69
N ILE A 808 10.18 18.98 -46.94
CA ILE A 808 9.77 20.31 -47.42
C ILE A 808 10.04 21.39 -46.38
N ASP A 809 9.57 21.22 -45.14
CA ASP A 809 9.65 22.28 -44.12
C ASP A 809 11.05 22.44 -43.48
N GLU A 810 11.80 21.34 -43.29
CA GLU A 810 12.96 21.32 -42.37
C GLU A 810 14.28 20.79 -42.97
N ASN A 811 14.28 20.22 -44.20
CA ASN A 811 15.38 19.36 -44.72
C ASN A 811 16.07 18.52 -43.60
N ALA A 812 15.26 17.88 -42.76
CA ALA A 812 15.72 17.27 -41.50
C ALA A 812 16.66 16.08 -41.72
N PHE A 813 16.65 15.50 -42.92
CA PHE A 813 17.55 14.41 -43.31
C PHE A 813 18.89 14.89 -43.88
N LYS A 814 19.10 16.21 -43.99
CA LYS A 814 20.35 16.85 -44.42
C LYS A 814 20.82 16.40 -45.81
N PHE A 815 19.90 16.33 -46.76
CA PHE A 815 20.25 16.12 -48.17
C PHE A 815 21.11 17.28 -48.66
N ASN A 816 22.12 17.00 -49.50
CA ASN A 816 22.88 18.07 -50.17
C ASN A 816 21.98 18.84 -51.14
N GLU A 817 22.38 20.03 -51.61
CA GLU A 817 21.51 20.91 -52.40
C GLU A 817 20.87 20.20 -53.62
N ILE A 818 21.67 19.45 -54.37
CA ILE A 818 21.21 18.74 -55.58
C ILE A 818 20.23 17.61 -55.23
N GLU A 819 20.52 16.85 -54.17
CA GLU A 819 19.63 15.81 -53.68
C GLU A 819 18.34 16.40 -53.11
N TYR A 820 18.45 17.50 -52.38
CA TYR A 820 17.33 18.15 -51.71
C TYR A 820 16.31 18.67 -52.71
N GLU A 821 16.75 19.33 -53.78
CA GLU A 821 15.86 19.77 -54.87
C GLU A 821 15.05 18.60 -55.46
N LYS A 822 15.68 17.43 -55.64
CA LYS A 822 14.97 16.23 -56.10
C LYS A 822 14.03 15.66 -55.04
N MET A 823 14.45 15.62 -53.78
CA MET A 823 13.64 15.09 -52.67
C MET A 823 12.40 15.95 -52.37
N GLN A 824 12.36 17.20 -52.84
CA GLN A 824 11.15 18.02 -52.84
C GLN A 824 10.06 17.53 -53.81
N GLN A 825 10.33 16.50 -54.63
CA GLN A 825 9.32 15.80 -55.41
C GLN A 825 8.97 14.47 -54.73
N PHE A 826 7.68 14.25 -54.46
CA PHE A 826 7.22 13.11 -53.65
C PHE A 826 7.62 11.76 -54.25
N GLU A 827 7.57 11.61 -55.58
CA GLU A 827 8.00 10.39 -56.26
C GLU A 827 9.46 10.04 -55.98
N TYR A 828 10.36 11.02 -56.06
CA TYR A 828 11.78 10.81 -55.76
C TYR A 828 11.99 10.42 -54.31
N PHE A 829 11.24 11.03 -53.38
CA PHE A 829 11.27 10.64 -51.98
C PHE A 829 10.76 9.23 -51.74
N VAL A 830 9.67 8.80 -52.39
CA VAL A 830 9.18 7.41 -52.32
C VAL A 830 10.23 6.44 -52.85
N ASN A 831 10.89 6.77 -53.96
CA ASN A 831 11.97 5.95 -54.53
C ASN A 831 13.17 5.86 -53.59
N TYR A 832 13.53 6.97 -52.93
CA TYR A 832 14.54 6.98 -51.89
C TYR A 832 14.15 6.04 -50.75
N VAL A 833 12.94 6.14 -50.20
CA VAL A 833 12.47 5.25 -49.13
C VAL A 833 12.42 3.79 -49.58
N ALA A 834 12.02 3.51 -50.83
CA ALA A 834 12.03 2.17 -51.41
C ALA A 834 13.43 1.55 -51.50
N SER A 835 14.48 2.37 -51.59
CA SER A 835 15.88 1.92 -51.62
C SER A 835 16.43 1.55 -50.24
N LEU A 836 15.73 1.93 -49.16
CA LEU A 836 16.19 1.71 -47.79
C LEU A 836 15.76 0.34 -47.26
N ASN A 837 16.53 -0.17 -46.30
CA ASN A 837 16.06 -1.26 -45.46
C ASN A 837 14.96 -0.71 -44.51
N ILE A 838 13.70 -0.88 -44.90
CA ILE A 838 12.56 -0.30 -44.20
C ILE A 838 12.39 -0.80 -42.76
N GLU A 839 12.96 -1.96 -42.41
CA GLU A 839 12.96 -2.49 -41.04
C GLU A 839 14.04 -1.83 -40.15
N ASN A 840 15.09 -1.28 -40.75
CA ASN A 840 16.23 -0.70 -40.02
C ASN A 840 16.70 0.65 -40.61
N CYS A 841 15.80 1.62 -40.66
CA CYS A 841 16.08 2.96 -41.16
C CYS A 841 15.51 4.04 -40.23
N ASP A 842 15.43 5.32 -40.62
CA ASP A 842 14.94 6.37 -39.72
C ASP A 842 13.52 6.09 -39.21
N PRO A 843 13.21 6.28 -37.90
CA PRO A 843 11.89 6.02 -37.34
C PRO A 843 10.73 6.73 -38.05
N HIS A 844 10.97 7.85 -38.73
CA HIS A 844 9.91 8.61 -39.43
C HIS A 844 9.36 7.88 -40.67
N PHE A 845 10.12 6.98 -41.27
CA PHE A 845 9.66 6.15 -42.39
C PHE A 845 9.85 4.64 -42.17
N ARG A 846 10.48 4.21 -41.07
CA ARG A 846 10.49 2.80 -40.64
C ARG A 846 9.08 2.25 -40.44
N LEU A 847 8.91 0.94 -40.63
CA LEU A 847 7.68 0.22 -40.27
C LEU A 847 7.24 0.53 -38.83
N GLN A 848 5.96 0.85 -38.64
CA GLN A 848 5.33 1.13 -37.35
C GLN A 848 5.30 -0.12 -36.47
N SER A 849 5.01 -1.28 -37.06
CA SER A 849 5.10 -2.59 -36.39
C SER A 849 6.49 -2.88 -35.81
N ARG A 850 7.53 -2.22 -36.33
CA ARG A 850 8.91 -2.36 -35.85
C ARG A 850 9.26 -1.42 -34.69
N LEU A 851 8.47 -0.36 -34.50
CA LEU A 851 8.58 0.65 -33.44
C LEU A 851 7.75 0.30 -32.20
N ILE A 852 6.97 -0.78 -32.27
CA ILE A 852 6.07 -1.25 -31.22
C ILE A 852 6.49 -2.67 -30.84
N ASP A 853 6.44 -3.00 -29.56
CA ASP A 853 6.56 -4.38 -29.11
C ASP A 853 5.20 -5.09 -29.21
N LEU A 854 4.86 -5.54 -30.43
CA LEU A 854 3.56 -6.18 -30.71
C LEU A 854 3.32 -7.46 -29.89
N SER A 855 4.38 -8.10 -29.38
CA SER A 855 4.24 -9.31 -28.56
C SER A 855 3.67 -9.04 -27.16
N SER A 856 3.81 -7.80 -26.70
CA SER A 856 3.47 -7.40 -25.34
C SER A 856 2.47 -6.24 -25.31
N ILE A 857 1.97 -5.76 -26.45
CA ILE A 857 1.10 -4.58 -26.51
C ILE A 857 -0.32 -4.90 -26.03
N ASP A 858 -0.91 -4.01 -25.23
CA ASP A 858 -2.29 -4.15 -24.74
C ASP A 858 -3.30 -3.37 -25.60
N TYR A 859 -2.87 -2.25 -26.21
CA TYR A 859 -3.75 -1.41 -27.01
C TYR A 859 -3.02 -0.66 -28.14
N ILE A 860 -3.65 -0.63 -29.32
CA ILE A 860 -3.19 0.14 -30.49
C ILE A 860 -4.28 1.12 -30.90
N GLY A 861 -4.03 2.41 -30.67
CA GLY A 861 -4.87 3.50 -31.16
C GLY A 861 -4.52 3.89 -32.59
N HIS A 862 -5.48 4.42 -33.31
CA HIS A 862 -5.37 4.87 -34.70
C HIS A 862 -5.44 6.39 -34.73
N PHE A 863 -4.50 7.01 -35.43
CA PHE A 863 -4.45 8.46 -35.59
C PHE A 863 -5.72 9.01 -36.25
N GLU A 864 -6.35 8.21 -37.10
CA GLU A 864 -7.62 8.51 -37.76
C GLU A 864 -8.76 8.68 -36.74
N ASN A 865 -8.68 8.02 -35.58
CA ASN A 865 -9.65 8.07 -34.47
C ASN A 865 -9.02 8.64 -33.19
N LEU A 866 -8.01 9.51 -33.33
CA LEU A 866 -7.12 9.93 -32.23
C LEU A 866 -7.86 10.36 -30.96
N GLU A 867 -8.90 11.18 -31.09
CA GLU A 867 -9.65 11.66 -29.91
C GLU A 867 -10.32 10.52 -29.14
N GLN A 868 -10.98 9.59 -29.83
CA GLN A 868 -11.68 8.47 -29.21
C GLN A 868 -10.69 7.49 -28.57
N ASP A 869 -9.64 7.13 -29.31
CA ASP A 869 -8.65 6.17 -28.86
C ASP A 869 -7.81 6.73 -27.71
N TYR A 870 -7.49 8.03 -27.75
CA TYR A 870 -6.84 8.69 -26.63
C TYR A 870 -7.74 8.79 -25.39
N ARG A 871 -9.05 9.00 -25.58
CA ARG A 871 -10.01 8.99 -24.48
C ARG A 871 -10.05 7.63 -23.77
N PHE A 872 -9.98 6.54 -24.52
CA PHE A 872 -9.86 5.18 -23.98
C PHE A 872 -8.55 5.00 -23.19
N VAL A 873 -7.41 5.45 -23.74
CA VAL A 873 -6.12 5.41 -23.04
C VAL A 873 -6.19 6.19 -21.72
N CYS A 874 -6.74 7.41 -21.72
CA CYS A 874 -6.94 8.22 -20.51
C CYS A 874 -7.78 7.48 -19.47
N GLN A 875 -8.86 6.83 -19.88
CA GLN A 875 -9.69 6.03 -18.98
C GLN A 875 -8.90 4.87 -18.36
N LYS A 876 -8.09 4.15 -19.15
CA LYS A 876 -7.25 3.04 -18.68
C LYS A 876 -6.17 3.48 -17.69
N ILE A 877 -5.56 4.64 -17.90
CA ILE A 877 -4.51 5.18 -17.02
C ILE A 877 -5.05 6.11 -15.91
N GLY A 878 -6.37 6.21 -15.76
CA GLY A 878 -7.03 6.98 -14.69
C GLY A 878 -6.77 8.49 -14.80
N LEU A 879 -6.86 9.04 -16.01
CA LEU A 879 -6.82 10.46 -16.32
C LEU A 879 -8.24 11.02 -16.45
N SER A 880 -8.58 12.01 -15.63
CA SER A 880 -9.87 12.69 -15.68
C SER A 880 -10.01 13.68 -16.83
N GLN A 881 -8.89 14.28 -17.27
CA GLN A 881 -8.83 15.11 -18.47
C GLN A 881 -8.43 14.27 -19.67
N ASN A 882 -9.27 14.27 -20.70
CA ASN A 882 -9.19 13.35 -21.83
C ASN A 882 -9.33 14.05 -23.20
N THR A 883 -9.19 15.38 -23.22
CA THR A 883 -9.33 16.20 -24.43
C THR A 883 -7.96 16.77 -24.82
N LEU A 884 -7.50 16.43 -26.02
CA LEU A 884 -6.25 16.97 -26.55
C LEU A 884 -6.48 18.38 -27.09
N THR A 885 -5.70 19.37 -26.62
CA THR A 885 -5.67 20.68 -27.29
C THR A 885 -4.88 20.56 -28.60
N HIS A 886 -5.51 20.86 -29.73
CA HIS A 886 -4.85 20.93 -31.04
C HIS A 886 -3.81 22.07 -31.07
N ARG A 887 -2.56 21.76 -30.72
CA ARG A 887 -1.41 22.66 -30.88
C ARG A 887 -0.64 22.22 -32.13
N ASN A 888 -0.70 23.04 -33.19
CA ASN A 888 -0.12 22.86 -34.53
C ASN A 888 -0.99 22.10 -35.54
N PRO A 889 -1.91 22.78 -36.25
CA PRO A 889 -2.52 22.21 -37.45
C PRO A 889 -1.46 21.98 -38.53
N SER A 890 -1.61 20.92 -39.33
CA SER A 890 -0.64 20.62 -40.39
C SER A 890 -0.67 21.70 -41.46
N SER A 891 0.50 22.11 -41.97
CA SER A 891 0.66 23.00 -43.13
C SER A 891 0.22 22.35 -44.46
N LYS A 892 -0.21 21.07 -44.45
CA LYS A 892 -0.69 20.38 -45.66
C LYS A 892 -1.92 21.10 -46.22
N THR A 893 -1.84 21.47 -47.49
CA THR A 893 -2.92 22.12 -48.25
C THR A 893 -3.81 21.15 -49.03
N LYS A 894 -3.42 19.87 -49.11
CA LYS A 894 -4.11 18.81 -49.88
C LYS A 894 -4.18 17.52 -49.06
N ASP A 895 -5.21 16.71 -49.35
CA ASP A 895 -5.33 15.36 -48.82
C ASP A 895 -4.20 14.44 -49.34
N TYR A 896 -3.81 13.43 -48.57
CA TYR A 896 -2.67 12.57 -48.89
C TYR A 896 -2.90 11.79 -50.20
N GLN A 897 -4.14 11.43 -50.52
CA GLN A 897 -4.48 10.69 -51.73
C GLN A 897 -4.09 11.46 -53.00
N ALA A 898 -4.12 12.79 -52.98
CA ALA A 898 -3.78 13.64 -54.11
C ALA A 898 -2.28 13.58 -54.49
N PHE A 899 -1.43 13.03 -53.63
CA PHE A 899 0.01 12.85 -53.90
C PHE A 899 0.34 11.52 -54.58
N TYR A 900 -0.64 10.62 -54.73
CA TYR A 900 -0.41 9.27 -55.22
C TYR A 900 -0.95 9.06 -56.63
N THR A 901 -0.05 8.67 -57.55
CA THR A 901 -0.45 7.94 -58.76
C THR A 901 -0.71 6.47 -58.43
N LYS A 902 -1.39 5.73 -59.32
CA LYS A 902 -1.59 4.28 -59.16
C LYS A 902 -0.27 3.52 -58.93
N ALA A 903 0.79 3.91 -59.65
CA ALA A 903 2.11 3.30 -59.51
C ALA A 903 2.77 3.62 -58.16
N LEU A 904 2.68 4.86 -57.68
CA LEU A 904 3.22 5.24 -56.37
C LEU A 904 2.46 4.59 -55.22
N ARG A 905 1.13 4.48 -55.35
CA ARG A 905 0.28 3.80 -54.36
C ARG A 905 0.71 2.35 -54.19
N GLU A 906 0.89 1.63 -55.31
CA GLU A 906 1.33 0.23 -55.28
C GLU A 906 2.76 0.11 -54.73
N LYS A 907 3.65 1.03 -55.10
CA LYS A 907 5.01 1.03 -54.56
C LYS A 907 5.03 1.19 -53.03
N VAL A 908 4.27 2.15 -52.49
CA VAL A 908 4.15 2.34 -51.04
C VAL A 908 3.41 1.17 -50.37
N HIS A 909 2.43 0.58 -51.05
CA HIS A 909 1.79 -0.66 -50.60
C HIS A 909 2.83 -1.78 -50.40
N GLN A 910 3.74 -1.97 -51.36
CA GLN A 910 4.80 -2.98 -51.23
C GLN A 910 5.82 -2.64 -50.14
N ILE A 911 6.24 -1.38 -50.01
CA ILE A 911 7.18 -0.93 -48.97
C ILE A 911 6.62 -1.23 -47.56
N TYR A 912 5.33 -0.96 -47.34
CA TYR A 912 4.67 -1.06 -46.04
C TYR A 912 3.72 -2.25 -45.92
N LEU A 913 3.82 -3.25 -46.79
CA LEU A 913 2.89 -4.39 -46.88
C LEU A 913 2.63 -5.03 -45.51
N LYS A 914 3.70 -5.19 -44.72
CA LYS A 914 3.66 -5.76 -43.37
C LYS A 914 2.84 -4.91 -42.40
N ASP A 915 3.03 -3.59 -42.40
CA ASP A 915 2.24 -2.69 -41.55
C ASP A 915 0.78 -2.67 -41.99
N ILE A 916 0.53 -2.66 -43.30
CA ILE A 916 -0.82 -2.66 -43.90
C ILE A 916 -1.59 -3.92 -43.44
N GLN A 917 -0.95 -5.09 -43.51
CA GLN A 917 -1.55 -6.35 -43.10
C GLN A 917 -1.75 -6.45 -41.58
N ILE A 918 -0.73 -6.11 -40.79
CA ILE A 918 -0.77 -6.26 -39.32
C ILE A 918 -1.71 -5.23 -38.68
N LEU A 919 -1.74 -4.00 -39.19
CA LEU A 919 -2.52 -2.90 -38.63
C LEU A 919 -3.85 -2.68 -39.34
N GLY A 920 -4.19 -3.49 -40.35
CA GLY A 920 -5.50 -3.47 -41.00
C GLY A 920 -5.80 -2.24 -41.84
N TYR A 921 -4.78 -1.64 -42.47
CA TYR A 921 -4.97 -0.42 -43.27
C TYR A 921 -5.39 -0.71 -44.72
N GLN A 922 -6.11 0.25 -45.29
CA GLN A 922 -6.43 0.33 -46.71
C GLN A 922 -6.14 1.76 -47.20
N PHE A 923 -5.89 1.90 -48.50
CA PHE A 923 -5.54 3.20 -49.10
C PHE A 923 -6.71 4.18 -49.09
#